data_AF-A0A6B8KHG3-F1
#
_entry.id   AF-A0A6B8KHG3-F1
#
_cell.length_a   1.000
_cell.length_b   1.000
_cell.length_c   1.000
_cell.angle_alpha   90.00
_cell.angle_beta   90.00
_cell.angle_gamma   90.00
#
_symmetry.space_group_name_H-M   'P 1'
#
loop_
_entity.id
_entity.type
_entity.pdbx_description
1 polymer ?
#
loop_
_entity_poly.entity_id
_entity_poly.type
_entity_poly.pdbx_seq_one_letter_code
_entity_poly.pdbx_strand_id
1 'polypeptide(L)'
;MICTERKSFWSDVRGTVTILGAVAIPLLMGFAALAVEYGAGLLHQEQNQRTADLASYIAATYCIANGNCGTTTTLATARSMANNIAALNGVPAASVTVSLGNSPASTTSQAVAVTIQTSQYLFLAPILGSGRTLSPTARSYAQLNASAVAAPCVLGLSASAALSLSGGVSLTAPSCGVATNNTVVVPCGTTLTASSVSYNTVAPTVGCSNMTPATATKMASTDPLATTSPVTTAEGRMSTVTAITSPSAPSVTVSAAAGGRAWPSSLTNLGWYPTTTVTDSSTGCTATWNSGSSAWTISGCASNTYNINSAIVSGPGMVFMPSGSSSAVYNFNYAVSTNYTTSSFGPGTYNFLQPVSAAGATTFGAVSSSGGTTTYGVGNFNFAQTLSTAGTTVFGAGNFNFVGSISLSGVTIFGASTAPSSNASPSTTTFASGSYTYNLNQGLSAGGGSTTAFGPGTFNIGAPSSTTCTNGYAYSICNTSTLLSFAGPSTFTTSKGVYSGGGTVLTMGSGSTGNSYQIGRSGDGNALNLTGGAVVTLGDATCAGCVFQLNGNLVDGGGRCTLISASAQHDINGSMNLQGGTVLGTGVYTVAGYFGAGISSGGAVTCTIPNYNGGGSSSSQSVGVYGYGVTVAYGANAIAYTDSSRNAYGFYVGAGFTNFTLVAPTSSTAGTQNLAVAGPMAGGTAAGIFLGAGASNTTISGALYTPTGPFSMSGGASVVNGAGACLEIVAQTISLSGGAAAASTCITGTGGTNSSGTTVSIVK
;
A
#
# COMPACT_ATOMS: atom_id res chain seq x y z
N MET A 1 -107.31 -64.92 -14.19
CA MET A 1 -105.88 -65.10 -14.55
C MET A 1 -105.03 -63.98 -13.93
N ILE A 2 -105.04 -63.83 -12.59
CA ILE A 2 -104.39 -62.69 -11.88
C ILE A 2 -103.56 -63.16 -10.66
N CYS A 3 -103.62 -64.44 -10.29
CA CYS A 3 -103.01 -64.96 -9.06
C CYS A 3 -101.49 -65.23 -9.14
N THR A 4 -100.86 -65.04 -10.30
CA THR A 4 -99.46 -65.43 -10.54
C THR A 4 -98.45 -64.34 -10.17
N GLU A 5 -98.74 -63.06 -10.41
CA GLU A 5 -97.76 -61.98 -10.21
C GLU A 5 -97.64 -61.53 -8.74
N ARG A 6 -98.75 -61.56 -7.98
CA ARG A 6 -98.80 -60.99 -6.62
C ARG A 6 -97.87 -61.68 -5.61
N LYS A 7 -97.37 -62.90 -5.89
CA LYS A 7 -96.35 -63.55 -5.05
C LYS A 7 -94.95 -62.96 -5.20
N SER A 8 -94.61 -62.34 -6.33
CA SER A 8 -93.24 -61.83 -6.56
C SER A 8 -92.86 -60.68 -5.63
N PHE A 9 -93.83 -59.88 -5.17
CA PHE A 9 -93.56 -58.66 -4.39
C PHE A 9 -93.32 -58.92 -2.89
N TRP A 10 -93.79 -60.05 -2.35
CA TRP A 10 -93.66 -60.40 -0.92
C TRP A 10 -92.46 -61.27 -0.59
N SER A 11 -91.74 -61.76 -1.60
CA SER A 11 -90.45 -62.44 -1.44
C SER A 11 -89.25 -61.59 -1.90
N ASP A 12 -89.47 -60.35 -2.35
CA ASP A 12 -88.39 -59.55 -2.94
C ASP A 12 -87.57 -58.79 -1.90
N VAL A 13 -86.55 -59.48 -1.37
CA VAL A 13 -85.58 -58.96 -0.40
C VAL A 13 -84.81 -57.73 -0.91
N ARG A 14 -84.83 -57.45 -2.22
CA ARG A 14 -84.14 -56.31 -2.84
C ARG A 14 -84.56 -54.97 -2.23
N GLY A 15 -85.81 -54.82 -1.78
CA GLY A 15 -86.30 -53.59 -1.15
C GLY A 15 -85.52 -53.23 0.13
N THR A 16 -85.39 -54.18 1.06
CA THR A 16 -84.64 -53.99 2.31
C THR A 16 -83.14 -53.78 2.05
N VAL A 17 -82.58 -54.49 1.07
CA VAL A 17 -81.18 -54.31 0.64
C VAL A 17 -80.97 -52.90 0.05
N THR A 18 -81.95 -52.35 -0.67
CA THR A 18 -81.90 -50.98 -1.21
C THR A 18 -81.89 -49.93 -0.09
N ILE A 19 -82.70 -50.11 0.97
CA ILE A 19 -82.72 -49.18 2.11
C ILE A 19 -81.39 -49.26 2.89
N LEU A 20 -80.89 -50.47 3.15
CA LEU A 20 -79.58 -50.65 3.81
C LEU A 20 -78.44 -50.06 2.98
N GLY A 21 -78.45 -50.25 1.66
CA GLY A 21 -77.50 -49.63 0.74
C GLY A 21 -77.58 -48.10 0.74
N ALA A 22 -78.78 -47.54 0.71
CA ALA A 22 -79.02 -46.09 0.72
C ALA A 22 -78.53 -45.38 1.99
N VAL A 23 -78.48 -46.09 3.13
CA VAL A 23 -77.90 -45.57 4.39
C VAL A 23 -76.40 -45.87 4.50
N ALA A 24 -75.96 -47.09 4.13
CA ALA A 24 -74.57 -47.49 4.25
C ALA A 24 -73.63 -46.76 3.27
N ILE A 25 -74.06 -46.50 2.04
CA ILE A 25 -73.22 -45.88 1.01
C ILE A 25 -72.80 -44.43 1.39
N PRO A 26 -73.70 -43.51 1.80
CA PRO A 26 -73.29 -42.20 2.30
C PRO A 26 -72.43 -42.27 3.57
N LEU A 27 -72.74 -43.20 4.49
CA LEU A 27 -72.00 -43.37 5.74
C LEU A 27 -70.54 -43.82 5.49
N LEU A 28 -70.35 -44.80 4.60
CA LEU A 28 -69.03 -45.25 4.16
C LEU A 28 -68.26 -44.17 3.38
N MET A 29 -68.95 -43.40 2.52
CA MET A 29 -68.33 -42.23 1.88
C MET A 29 -67.92 -41.15 2.88
N GLY A 30 -68.67 -40.95 3.97
CA GLY A 30 -68.29 -40.05 5.07
C GLY A 30 -67.02 -40.47 5.78
N PHE A 31 -66.89 -41.76 6.12
CA PHE A 31 -65.65 -42.28 6.70
C PHE A 31 -64.47 -42.23 5.70
N ALA A 32 -64.71 -42.49 4.41
CA ALA A 32 -63.68 -42.36 3.38
C ALA A 32 -63.22 -40.90 3.19
N ALA A 33 -64.13 -39.93 3.16
CA ALA A 33 -63.82 -38.50 3.09
C ALA A 33 -62.96 -38.06 4.29
N LEU A 34 -63.34 -38.47 5.50
CA LEU A 34 -62.58 -38.15 6.72
C LEU A 34 -61.20 -38.83 6.74
N ALA A 35 -61.12 -40.11 6.40
CA ALA A 35 -59.85 -40.84 6.43
C ALA A 35 -58.86 -40.37 5.37
N VAL A 36 -59.32 -40.12 4.14
CA VAL A 36 -58.46 -39.78 3.00
C VAL A 36 -58.22 -38.27 2.89
N GLU A 37 -59.27 -37.45 2.92
CA GLU A 37 -59.17 -36.04 2.53
C GLU A 37 -58.75 -35.13 3.69
N TYR A 38 -59.28 -35.36 4.90
CA TYR A 38 -58.77 -34.70 6.10
C TYR A 38 -57.40 -35.26 6.52
N GLY A 39 -57.14 -36.55 6.29
CA GLY A 39 -55.80 -37.15 6.42
C GLY A 39 -54.76 -36.49 5.51
N ALA A 40 -55.09 -36.28 4.23
CA ALA A 40 -54.26 -35.50 3.30
C ALA A 40 -54.13 -34.02 3.72
N GLY A 41 -55.20 -33.42 4.26
CA GLY A 41 -55.19 -32.08 4.83
C GLY A 41 -54.16 -31.90 5.94
N LEU A 42 -54.11 -32.84 6.90
CA LEU A 42 -53.10 -32.86 7.97
C LEU A 42 -51.68 -33.09 7.43
N LEU A 43 -51.51 -33.98 6.45
CA LEU A 43 -50.20 -34.21 5.82
C LEU A 43 -49.68 -32.94 5.13
N HIS A 44 -50.54 -32.20 4.42
CA HIS A 44 -50.16 -30.91 3.84
C HIS A 44 -49.94 -29.83 4.91
N GLN A 45 -50.61 -29.88 6.06
CA GLN A 45 -50.32 -28.97 7.18
C GLN A 45 -48.92 -29.21 7.76
N GLU A 46 -48.50 -30.47 7.94
CA GLU A 46 -47.14 -30.83 8.36
C GLU A 46 -46.06 -30.43 7.32
N GLN A 47 -46.33 -30.60 6.03
CA GLN A 47 -45.45 -30.14 4.94
C GLN A 47 -45.32 -28.60 4.93
N ASN A 48 -46.46 -27.89 5.06
CA ASN A 48 -46.47 -26.43 5.19
C ASN A 48 -45.72 -25.98 6.45
N GLN A 49 -45.82 -26.70 7.57
CA GLN A 49 -45.14 -26.35 8.82
C GLN A 49 -43.62 -26.53 8.72
N ARG A 50 -43.13 -27.65 8.16
CA ARG A 50 -41.69 -27.80 7.87
C ARG A 50 -41.15 -26.70 6.97
N THR A 51 -41.95 -26.32 5.96
CA THR A 51 -41.58 -25.25 5.02
C THR A 51 -41.57 -23.87 5.70
N ALA A 52 -42.55 -23.59 6.57
CA ALA A 52 -42.62 -22.35 7.34
C ALA A 52 -41.49 -22.26 8.37
N ASP A 53 -41.16 -23.36 9.06
CA ASP A 53 -40.05 -23.48 10.01
C ASP A 53 -38.70 -23.21 9.32
N LEU A 54 -38.48 -23.76 8.11
CA LEU A 54 -37.27 -23.50 7.32
C LEU A 54 -37.20 -22.05 6.79
N ALA A 55 -38.32 -21.54 6.25
CA ALA A 55 -38.38 -20.20 5.67
C ALA A 55 -38.25 -19.07 6.72
N SER A 56 -38.83 -19.25 7.92
CA SER A 56 -38.69 -18.30 9.03
C SER A 56 -37.24 -18.23 9.52
N TYR A 57 -36.60 -19.39 9.68
CA TYR A 57 -35.20 -19.48 10.10
C TYR A 57 -34.23 -18.78 9.14
N ILE A 58 -34.39 -19.00 7.82
CA ILE A 58 -33.52 -18.41 6.79
C ILE A 58 -33.73 -16.89 6.67
N ALA A 59 -34.97 -16.40 6.78
CA ALA A 59 -35.23 -14.96 6.82
C ALA A 59 -34.66 -14.29 8.08
N ALA A 60 -34.74 -14.96 9.24
CA ALA A 60 -34.19 -14.46 10.50
C ALA A 60 -32.65 -14.42 10.50
N THR A 61 -31.98 -15.47 10.02
CA THR A 61 -30.50 -15.51 9.95
C THR A 61 -29.95 -14.40 9.04
N TYR A 62 -30.58 -14.14 7.89
CA TYR A 62 -30.20 -13.00 7.05
C TYR A 62 -30.42 -11.65 7.75
N CYS A 63 -31.55 -11.46 8.43
CA CYS A 63 -31.82 -10.25 9.20
C CYS A 63 -30.76 -9.96 10.28
N ILE A 64 -30.17 -11.03 10.85
CA ILE A 64 -29.08 -10.96 11.84
C ILE A 64 -27.75 -10.62 11.19
N ALA A 65 -27.42 -11.25 10.06
CA ALA A 65 -26.20 -10.96 9.30
C ALA A 65 -26.11 -9.49 8.83
N ASN A 66 -27.24 -8.78 8.76
CA ASN A 66 -27.34 -7.37 8.38
C ASN A 66 -27.64 -6.44 9.59
N GLY A 67 -27.54 -6.94 10.82
CA GLY A 67 -27.61 -6.17 12.08
C GLY A 67 -28.95 -5.54 12.45
N ASN A 68 -29.87 -5.33 11.50
CA ASN A 68 -31.18 -4.72 11.74
C ASN A 68 -32.26 -5.24 10.77
N CYS A 69 -33.22 -5.99 11.30
CA CYS A 69 -34.36 -6.53 10.53
C CYS A 69 -35.46 -5.49 10.23
N GLY A 70 -35.47 -4.36 10.96
CA GLY A 70 -36.49 -3.32 10.85
C GLY A 70 -36.31 -2.35 9.68
N THR A 71 -35.22 -2.44 8.90
CA THR A 71 -35.07 -1.60 7.70
C THR A 71 -35.92 -2.14 6.55
N THR A 72 -36.47 -1.23 5.74
CA THR A 72 -37.31 -1.58 4.59
C THR A 72 -36.58 -2.51 3.60
N THR A 73 -35.28 -2.27 3.40
CA THR A 73 -34.42 -3.03 2.48
C THR A 73 -34.08 -4.41 3.02
N THR A 74 -33.63 -4.52 4.28
CA THR A 74 -33.30 -5.82 4.89
C THR A 74 -34.53 -6.73 4.91
N LEU A 75 -35.69 -6.18 5.30
CA LEU A 75 -36.94 -6.95 5.36
C LEU A 75 -37.44 -7.34 3.96
N ALA A 76 -37.29 -6.50 2.94
CA ALA A 76 -37.65 -6.85 1.56
C ALA A 76 -36.83 -8.04 1.03
N THR A 77 -35.51 -8.05 1.25
CA THR A 77 -34.66 -9.17 0.85
C THR A 77 -34.97 -10.43 1.66
N ALA A 78 -35.18 -10.32 2.97
CA ALA A 78 -35.57 -11.44 3.84
C ALA A 78 -36.88 -12.11 3.36
N ARG A 79 -37.89 -11.31 2.97
CA ARG A 79 -39.13 -11.80 2.33
C ARG A 79 -38.85 -12.57 1.05
N SER A 80 -37.96 -12.06 0.19
CA SER A 80 -37.59 -12.73 -1.07
C SER A 80 -36.94 -14.10 -0.82
N MET A 81 -36.08 -14.24 0.18
CA MET A 81 -35.45 -15.53 0.51
C MET A 81 -36.43 -16.53 1.11
N ALA A 82 -37.32 -16.10 2.00
CA ALA A 82 -38.41 -16.95 2.50
C ALA A 82 -39.31 -17.46 1.36
N ASN A 83 -39.66 -16.58 0.41
CA ASN A 83 -40.45 -16.95 -0.76
C ASN A 83 -39.72 -17.91 -1.70
N ASN A 84 -38.40 -17.73 -1.91
CA ASN A 84 -37.59 -18.66 -2.70
C ASN A 84 -37.52 -20.05 -2.04
N ILE A 85 -37.28 -20.10 -0.73
CA ILE A 85 -37.25 -21.36 0.05
C ILE A 85 -38.61 -22.08 0.01
N ALA A 86 -39.71 -21.32 0.12
CA ALA A 86 -41.06 -21.88 -0.04
C ALA A 86 -41.28 -22.44 -1.46
N ALA A 87 -40.84 -21.72 -2.51
CA ALA A 87 -40.93 -22.17 -3.89
C ALA A 87 -40.09 -23.44 -4.16
N LEU A 88 -38.90 -23.57 -3.56
CA LEU A 88 -38.10 -24.81 -3.61
C LEU A 88 -38.82 -26.01 -2.97
N ASN A 89 -39.74 -25.77 -2.03
CA ASN A 89 -40.57 -26.80 -1.39
C ASN A 89 -41.97 -26.90 -2.03
N GLY A 90 -42.17 -26.33 -3.23
CA GLY A 90 -43.41 -26.43 -4.00
C GLY A 90 -44.54 -25.49 -3.57
N VAL A 91 -44.31 -24.57 -2.64
CA VAL A 91 -45.29 -23.59 -2.17
C VAL A 91 -45.20 -22.30 -3.01
N PRO A 92 -46.27 -21.87 -3.71
CA PRO A 92 -46.26 -20.63 -4.48
C PRO A 92 -46.05 -19.40 -3.57
N ALA A 93 -45.27 -18.41 -4.01
CA ALA A 93 -44.98 -17.21 -3.23
C ALA A 93 -46.25 -16.43 -2.78
N ALA A 94 -47.35 -16.52 -3.52
CA ALA A 94 -48.64 -15.94 -3.14
C ALA A 94 -49.31 -16.61 -1.92
N SER A 95 -48.92 -17.84 -1.56
CA SER A 95 -49.34 -18.55 -0.36
C SER A 95 -48.49 -18.24 0.87
N VAL A 96 -47.48 -17.38 0.75
CA VAL A 96 -46.49 -17.09 1.81
C VAL A 96 -46.62 -15.63 2.26
N THR A 97 -46.84 -15.43 3.57
CA THR A 97 -46.86 -14.10 4.19
C THR A 97 -45.76 -14.00 5.23
N VAL A 98 -44.93 -12.95 5.12
CA VAL A 98 -43.71 -12.78 5.92
C VAL A 98 -43.64 -11.38 6.54
N SER A 99 -43.56 -11.33 7.87
CA SER A 99 -43.60 -10.10 8.66
C SER A 99 -42.63 -10.13 9.83
N LEU A 100 -42.09 -8.97 10.21
CA LEU A 100 -41.40 -8.78 11.48
C LEU A 100 -42.43 -8.39 12.56
N GLY A 101 -42.31 -8.97 13.75
CA GLY A 101 -43.16 -8.65 14.91
C GLY A 101 -42.47 -9.01 16.22
N ASN A 102 -43.22 -8.98 17.33
CA ASN A 102 -42.75 -9.48 18.62
C ASN A 102 -42.76 -11.01 18.64
N SER A 103 -41.90 -11.63 19.45
CA SER A 103 -41.90 -13.08 19.65
C SER A 103 -43.08 -13.54 20.52
N PRO A 104 -43.74 -14.68 20.20
CA PRO A 104 -44.68 -15.33 21.11
C PRO A 104 -44.07 -15.67 22.48
N ALA A 105 -42.77 -15.96 22.53
CA ALA A 105 -42.06 -16.34 23.75
C ALA A 105 -41.48 -15.14 24.54
N SER A 106 -41.49 -13.94 23.96
CA SER A 106 -40.98 -12.72 24.62
C SER A 106 -41.49 -11.45 23.95
N THR A 107 -42.20 -10.61 24.70
CA THR A 107 -42.69 -9.31 24.21
C THR A 107 -41.58 -8.31 23.90
N THR A 108 -40.38 -8.47 24.49
CA THR A 108 -39.21 -7.59 24.26
C THR A 108 -38.32 -8.06 23.10
N SER A 109 -38.49 -9.29 22.63
CA SER A 109 -37.69 -9.85 21.53
C SER A 109 -38.46 -9.78 20.22
N GLN A 110 -37.79 -9.43 19.13
CA GLN A 110 -38.39 -9.49 17.79
C GLN A 110 -38.34 -10.92 17.23
N ALA A 111 -39.24 -11.24 16.30
CA ALA A 111 -39.27 -12.48 15.56
C ALA A 111 -39.71 -12.26 14.11
N VAL A 112 -39.12 -13.02 13.18
CA VAL A 112 -39.63 -13.12 11.81
C VAL A 112 -40.72 -14.18 11.79
N ALA A 113 -41.95 -13.75 11.54
CA ALA A 113 -43.12 -14.62 11.40
C ALA A 113 -43.33 -14.98 9.93
N VAL A 114 -43.47 -16.27 9.64
CA VAL A 114 -43.85 -16.80 8.33
C VAL A 114 -45.15 -17.58 8.47
N THR A 115 -46.16 -17.19 7.69
CA THR A 115 -47.42 -17.93 7.53
C THR A 115 -47.47 -18.53 6.14
N ILE A 116 -47.77 -19.82 6.04
CA ILE A 116 -48.04 -20.51 4.78
C ILE A 116 -49.49 -20.99 4.78
N GLN A 117 -50.24 -20.63 3.75
CA GLN A 117 -51.63 -21.05 3.55
C GLN A 117 -51.81 -21.57 2.12
N THR A 118 -51.90 -22.88 1.98
CA THR A 118 -52.23 -23.54 0.70
C THR A 118 -53.73 -23.90 0.65
N SER A 119 -54.23 -24.31 -0.51
CA SER A 119 -55.61 -24.75 -0.70
C SER A 119 -55.62 -26.19 -1.22
N GLN A 120 -56.17 -27.09 -0.42
CA GLN A 120 -56.37 -28.49 -0.76
C GLN A 120 -57.79 -28.70 -1.28
N TYR A 121 -57.95 -29.34 -2.44
CA TYR A 121 -59.27 -29.68 -2.96
C TYR A 121 -59.87 -30.90 -2.24
N LEU A 122 -61.19 -30.86 -2.03
CA LEU A 122 -61.98 -31.95 -1.48
C LEU A 122 -62.91 -32.48 -2.58
N PHE A 123 -62.92 -33.80 -2.79
CA PHE A 123 -63.61 -34.49 -3.87
C PHE A 123 -64.79 -35.33 -3.36
N LEU A 124 -64.64 -36.02 -2.22
CA LEU A 124 -65.73 -36.77 -1.58
C LEU A 124 -66.55 -35.88 -0.64
N ALA A 125 -65.92 -35.02 0.15
CA ALA A 125 -66.61 -34.18 1.13
C ALA A 125 -67.77 -33.32 0.55
N PRO A 126 -67.70 -32.80 -0.70
CA PRO A 126 -68.83 -32.10 -1.33
C PRO A 126 -70.05 -32.97 -1.65
N ILE A 127 -69.87 -34.28 -1.81
CA ILE A 127 -70.98 -35.24 -2.03
C ILE A 127 -71.91 -35.27 -0.79
N LEU A 128 -71.36 -34.93 0.37
CA LEU A 128 -72.05 -34.82 1.66
C LEU A 128 -72.46 -33.38 2.00
N GLY A 129 -72.41 -32.45 1.02
CA GLY A 129 -72.86 -31.06 1.18
C GLY A 129 -71.86 -30.11 1.84
N SER A 130 -70.61 -30.52 2.05
CA SER A 130 -69.56 -29.67 2.63
C SER A 130 -68.75 -28.90 1.57
N GLY A 131 -67.81 -28.05 2.02
CA GLY A 131 -67.00 -27.20 1.14
C GLY A 131 -66.09 -27.99 0.18
N ARG A 132 -65.75 -27.38 -0.97
CA ARG A 132 -64.89 -27.99 -2.00
C ARG A 132 -63.39 -27.86 -1.76
N THR A 133 -63.00 -27.17 -0.68
CA THR A 133 -61.60 -26.85 -0.36
C THR A 133 -61.37 -26.78 1.15
N LEU A 134 -60.23 -27.31 1.59
CA LEU A 134 -59.65 -27.10 2.92
C LEU A 134 -58.42 -26.19 2.78
N SER A 135 -58.21 -25.26 3.72
CA SER A 135 -57.06 -24.32 3.70
C SER A 135 -56.09 -24.59 4.85
N PRO A 136 -55.24 -25.64 4.78
CA PRO A 136 -54.26 -25.94 5.82
C PRO A 136 -53.28 -24.76 5.99
N THR A 137 -53.33 -24.14 7.16
CA THR A 137 -52.48 -22.99 7.51
C THR A 137 -51.41 -23.43 8.50
N ALA A 138 -50.16 -23.07 8.20
CA ALA A 138 -49.00 -23.26 9.06
C ALA A 138 -48.40 -21.91 9.44
N ARG A 139 -47.81 -21.82 10.64
CA ARG A 139 -47.17 -20.60 11.14
C ARG A 139 -45.89 -20.93 11.90
N SER A 140 -44.84 -20.17 11.65
CA SER A 140 -43.56 -20.29 12.33
C SER A 140 -43.04 -18.91 12.73
N TYR A 141 -42.39 -18.84 13.90
CA TYR A 141 -41.76 -17.64 14.42
C TYR A 141 -40.28 -17.92 14.69
N ALA A 142 -39.39 -17.22 13.99
CA ALA A 142 -37.96 -17.29 14.22
C ALA A 142 -37.51 -16.07 15.05
N GLN A 143 -37.29 -16.28 16.34
CA GLN A 143 -36.93 -15.24 17.30
C GLN A 143 -35.49 -14.76 17.10
N LEU A 144 -35.29 -13.45 17.19
CA LEU A 144 -34.01 -12.74 17.08
C LEU A 144 -33.50 -12.43 18.50
N ASN A 145 -32.68 -13.31 19.06
CA ASN A 145 -32.15 -13.17 20.42
C ASN A 145 -30.93 -12.24 20.47
N ALA A 146 -31.15 -10.93 20.63
CA ALA A 146 -30.07 -9.94 20.73
C ALA A 146 -28.98 -10.40 21.72
N SER A 147 -27.72 -10.46 21.28
CA SER A 147 -26.66 -11.08 22.05
C SER A 147 -26.15 -10.20 23.18
N ALA A 148 -25.74 -10.83 24.29
CA ALA A 148 -25.01 -10.18 25.37
C ALA A 148 -23.52 -9.92 25.03
N VAL A 149 -23.07 -10.30 23.83
CA VAL A 149 -21.68 -10.14 23.36
C VAL A 149 -21.63 -9.11 22.23
N ALA A 150 -20.97 -7.98 22.46
CA ALA A 150 -20.65 -7.01 21.42
C ALA A 150 -19.60 -7.59 20.46
N ALA A 151 -19.64 -7.17 19.20
CA ALA A 151 -18.64 -7.60 18.22
C ALA A 151 -17.22 -7.19 18.67
N PRO A 152 -16.20 -8.07 18.51
CA PRO A 152 -14.89 -7.83 19.09
C PRO A 152 -14.06 -6.86 18.27
N CYS A 153 -13.41 -5.91 18.94
CA CYS A 153 -12.33 -5.09 18.39
C CYS A 153 -10.94 -5.64 18.78
N VAL A 154 -10.88 -6.64 19.66
CA VAL A 154 -9.67 -7.38 20.03
C VAL A 154 -10.00 -8.87 19.97
N LEU A 155 -9.41 -9.59 19.02
CA LEU A 155 -9.77 -10.98 18.69
C LEU A 155 -8.52 -11.87 18.55
N GLY A 156 -8.40 -12.86 19.43
CA GLY A 156 -7.41 -13.94 19.33
C GLY A 156 -8.00 -15.22 18.70
N LEU A 157 -7.61 -15.53 17.46
CA LEU A 157 -8.21 -16.59 16.64
C LEU A 157 -7.83 -18.03 17.06
N SER A 158 -6.74 -18.23 17.80
CA SER A 158 -6.27 -19.57 18.20
C SER A 158 -7.20 -20.28 19.17
N ALA A 159 -7.48 -21.56 18.88
CA ALA A 159 -8.17 -22.47 19.80
C ALA A 159 -7.24 -23.11 20.87
N SER A 160 -5.92 -22.93 20.72
CA SER A 160 -4.90 -23.66 21.49
C SER A 160 -3.97 -22.77 22.33
N ALA A 161 -3.92 -21.46 22.07
CA ALA A 161 -3.14 -20.49 22.83
C ALA A 161 -4.03 -19.35 23.36
N ALA A 162 -3.75 -18.86 24.56
CA ALA A 162 -4.61 -17.91 25.29
C ALA A 162 -4.44 -16.46 24.82
N LEU A 163 -5.41 -15.61 25.15
CA LEU A 163 -5.17 -14.18 25.33
C LEU A 163 -4.57 -13.99 26.72
N SER A 164 -3.33 -13.49 26.80
CA SER A 164 -2.55 -13.47 28.03
C SER A 164 -2.06 -12.08 28.40
N LEU A 165 -2.35 -11.64 29.63
CA LEU A 165 -1.84 -10.41 30.22
C LEU A 165 -0.85 -10.74 31.36
N SER A 166 0.23 -9.97 31.53
CA SER A 166 1.19 -10.21 32.61
C SER A 166 1.90 -8.95 33.11
N GLY A 167 2.12 -8.86 34.42
CA GLY A 167 3.02 -7.89 35.08
C GLY A 167 2.77 -6.42 34.74
N GLY A 168 1.71 -5.80 35.26
CA GLY A 168 1.45 -4.35 35.18
C GLY A 168 0.61 -3.89 33.99
N VAL A 169 0.14 -4.81 33.15
CA VAL A 169 -0.51 -4.50 31.86
C VAL A 169 -1.92 -3.93 31.99
N SER A 170 -2.30 -3.09 31.02
CA SER A 170 -3.69 -2.66 30.81
C SER A 170 -4.16 -2.89 29.37
N LEU A 171 -5.36 -3.47 29.23
CA LEU A 171 -6.08 -3.62 27.96
C LEU A 171 -7.46 -2.97 28.07
N THR A 172 -7.74 -1.97 27.25
CA THR A 172 -8.92 -1.10 27.34
C THR A 172 -9.69 -1.07 26.02
N ALA A 173 -10.93 -1.54 26.05
CA ALA A 173 -11.86 -1.72 24.92
C ALA A 173 -13.32 -1.34 25.30
N PRO A 174 -13.58 -0.18 25.93
CA PRO A 174 -14.84 0.09 26.65
C PRO A 174 -16.11 0.08 25.77
N SER A 175 -15.95 0.21 24.46
CA SER A 175 -17.01 0.35 23.45
C SER A 175 -17.12 -0.86 22.50
N CYS A 176 -16.34 -1.92 22.72
CA CYS A 176 -16.29 -3.09 21.86
C CYS A 176 -15.85 -4.38 22.59
N GLY A 177 -16.05 -5.54 21.97
CA GLY A 177 -15.75 -6.83 22.59
C GLY A 177 -14.25 -7.16 22.64
N VAL A 178 -13.88 -7.99 23.61
CA VAL A 178 -12.61 -8.73 23.63
C VAL A 178 -12.94 -10.22 23.53
N ALA A 179 -12.38 -10.92 22.55
CA ALA A 179 -12.72 -12.30 22.23
C ALA A 179 -11.49 -13.18 22.02
N THR A 180 -11.61 -14.46 22.36
CA THR A 180 -10.62 -15.49 22.02
C THR A 180 -11.26 -16.85 21.77
N ASN A 181 -10.70 -17.62 20.83
CA ASN A 181 -11.09 -19.01 20.62
C ASN A 181 -10.50 -19.99 21.66
N ASN A 182 -9.71 -19.52 22.63
CA ASN A 182 -9.23 -20.33 23.76
C ASN A 182 -9.76 -19.80 25.11
N THR A 183 -8.86 -19.25 25.94
CA THR A 183 -9.10 -18.72 27.29
C THR A 183 -8.47 -17.33 27.42
N VAL A 184 -9.01 -16.55 28.34
CA VAL A 184 -8.55 -15.20 28.70
C VAL A 184 -7.85 -15.28 30.07
N VAL A 185 -6.60 -14.84 30.15
CA VAL A 185 -5.79 -14.87 31.39
C VAL A 185 -5.49 -13.43 31.83
N VAL A 186 -6.08 -13.03 32.95
CA VAL A 186 -5.98 -11.69 33.56
C VAL A 186 -5.49 -11.84 35.01
N PRO A 187 -4.18 -11.96 35.28
CA PRO A 187 -3.65 -12.11 36.63
C PRO A 187 -3.85 -10.87 37.51
N CYS A 188 -3.64 -11.05 38.82
CA CYS A 188 -3.45 -9.94 39.74
C CYS A 188 -2.31 -9.02 39.25
N GLY A 189 -2.49 -7.69 39.34
CA GLY A 189 -1.56 -6.71 38.77
C GLY A 189 -1.63 -6.56 37.24
N THR A 190 -2.71 -6.98 36.58
CA THR A 190 -3.05 -6.60 35.20
C THR A 190 -4.49 -6.05 35.17
N THR A 191 -4.96 -5.48 34.06
CA THR A 191 -6.35 -5.00 33.92
C THR A 191 -6.89 -5.25 32.52
N LEU A 192 -8.17 -5.63 32.43
CA LEU A 192 -8.92 -5.78 31.19
C LEU A 192 -10.28 -5.08 31.34
N THR A 193 -10.54 -4.06 30.53
CA THR A 193 -11.86 -3.42 30.40
C THR A 193 -12.37 -3.60 28.98
N ALA A 194 -13.59 -4.09 28.81
CA ALA A 194 -14.26 -4.31 27.52
C ALA A 194 -15.76 -3.99 27.64
N SER A 195 -16.48 -3.84 26.53
CA SER A 195 -17.95 -3.83 26.59
C SER A 195 -18.51 -5.23 26.84
N SER A 196 -17.79 -6.28 26.41
CA SER A 196 -18.07 -7.69 26.70
C SER A 196 -16.83 -8.55 26.49
N VAL A 197 -16.65 -9.61 27.28
CA VAL A 197 -15.56 -10.58 27.11
C VAL A 197 -16.11 -11.93 26.63
N SER A 198 -15.44 -12.61 25.69
CA SER A 198 -15.78 -13.97 25.27
C SER A 198 -14.56 -14.90 25.14
N TYR A 199 -14.82 -16.19 25.31
CA TYR A 199 -13.85 -17.30 25.27
C TYR A 199 -14.51 -18.54 24.63
N ASN A 200 -13.77 -19.57 24.24
CA ASN A 200 -14.38 -20.77 23.64
C ASN A 200 -13.95 -22.10 24.29
N THR A 201 -12.69 -22.53 24.22
CA THR A 201 -12.33 -23.89 24.68
C THR A 201 -12.22 -24.00 26.21
N VAL A 202 -11.46 -23.12 26.87
CA VAL A 202 -11.14 -23.18 28.31
C VAL A 202 -11.63 -21.93 29.03
N ALA A 203 -12.17 -22.09 30.24
CA ALA A 203 -12.70 -20.97 31.03
C ALA A 203 -11.61 -19.92 31.39
N PRO A 204 -11.94 -18.62 31.48
CA PRO A 204 -11.00 -17.57 31.85
C PRO A 204 -10.40 -17.71 33.26
N THR A 205 -9.16 -17.27 33.39
CA THR A 205 -8.46 -17.16 34.68
C THR A 205 -8.34 -15.69 35.05
N VAL A 206 -9.19 -15.22 35.97
CA VAL A 206 -9.23 -13.82 36.43
C VAL A 206 -8.77 -13.73 37.88
N GLY A 207 -7.66 -13.04 38.11
CA GLY A 207 -7.15 -12.69 39.44
C GLY A 207 -7.65 -11.32 39.89
N CYS A 208 -7.85 -11.16 41.20
CA CYS A 208 -8.11 -9.87 41.86
C CYS A 208 -9.27 -9.03 41.27
N SER A 209 -10.26 -9.67 40.62
CA SER A 209 -11.40 -9.01 39.96
C SER A 209 -11.02 -8.02 38.84
N ASN A 210 -9.84 -8.20 38.24
CA ASN A 210 -9.23 -7.27 37.28
C ASN A 210 -9.86 -7.24 35.87
N MET A 211 -11.05 -7.81 35.69
CA MET A 211 -11.76 -7.90 34.40
C MET A 211 -13.12 -7.20 34.50
N THR A 212 -13.40 -6.30 33.56
CA THR A 212 -14.68 -5.58 33.44
C THR A 212 -15.23 -5.78 32.02
N PRO A 213 -16.44 -6.35 31.84
CA PRO A 213 -17.27 -6.99 32.86
C PRO A 213 -16.56 -8.19 33.52
N ALA A 214 -16.92 -8.49 34.77
CA ALA A 214 -16.33 -9.60 35.53
C ALA A 214 -16.76 -10.99 35.03
N THR A 215 -17.78 -11.05 34.16
CA THR A 215 -18.25 -12.26 33.50
C THR A 215 -17.79 -12.30 32.03
N ALA A 216 -17.53 -13.51 31.53
CA ALA A 216 -17.21 -13.76 30.13
C ALA A 216 -18.14 -14.82 29.55
N THR A 217 -18.51 -14.65 28.27
CA THR A 217 -19.46 -15.54 27.59
C THR A 217 -18.73 -16.62 26.80
N LYS A 218 -19.19 -17.87 26.87
CA LYS A 218 -18.64 -18.96 26.05
C LYS A 218 -19.20 -18.87 24.62
N MET A 219 -18.36 -18.49 23.66
CA MET A 219 -18.73 -18.27 22.26
C MET A 219 -17.50 -18.42 21.34
N ALA A 220 -17.61 -19.23 20.29
CA ALA A 220 -16.61 -19.29 19.22
C ALA A 220 -16.68 -18.02 18.35
N SER A 221 -15.52 -17.51 17.93
CA SER A 221 -15.41 -16.28 17.13
C SER A 221 -14.74 -16.55 15.78
N THR A 222 -15.39 -16.09 14.71
CA THR A 222 -14.87 -16.09 13.34
C THR A 222 -14.02 -14.84 13.07
N ASP A 223 -13.06 -14.96 12.15
CA ASP A 223 -12.30 -13.84 11.61
C ASP A 223 -13.23 -12.93 10.76
N PRO A 224 -13.43 -11.64 11.13
CA PRO A 224 -14.29 -10.73 10.38
C PRO A 224 -13.61 -10.07 9.17
N LEU A 225 -12.28 -10.18 9.05
CA LEU A 225 -11.47 -9.48 8.06
C LEU A 225 -11.02 -10.39 6.90
N ALA A 226 -10.94 -11.71 7.10
CA ALA A 226 -10.40 -12.69 6.14
C ALA A 226 -10.95 -12.65 4.71
N THR A 227 -12.19 -12.21 4.50
CA THR A 227 -12.82 -12.15 3.16
C THR A 227 -13.12 -10.71 2.69
N THR A 228 -12.60 -9.71 3.40
CA THR A 228 -12.88 -8.29 3.12
C THR A 228 -12.07 -7.77 1.93
N SER A 229 -12.58 -6.75 1.22
CA SER A 229 -11.88 -6.17 0.08
C SER A 229 -10.52 -5.54 0.43
N PRO A 230 -10.29 -4.91 1.61
CA PRO A 230 -8.96 -4.44 2.01
C PRO A 230 -7.92 -5.55 2.11
N VAL A 231 -8.26 -6.67 2.78
CA VAL A 231 -7.35 -7.80 2.99
C VAL A 231 -7.04 -8.49 1.66
N THR A 232 -8.07 -8.81 0.87
CA THR A 232 -7.89 -9.48 -0.43
C THR A 232 -7.18 -8.62 -1.48
N THR A 233 -7.34 -7.29 -1.43
CA THR A 233 -6.56 -6.35 -2.28
C THR A 233 -5.08 -6.36 -1.89
N ALA A 234 -4.78 -6.27 -0.60
CA ALA A 234 -3.42 -6.29 -0.07
C ALA A 234 -2.71 -7.64 -0.35
N GLU A 235 -3.42 -8.76 -0.20
CA GLU A 235 -2.91 -10.09 -0.52
C GLU A 235 -2.62 -10.25 -2.02
N GLY A 236 -3.58 -9.88 -2.88
CA GLY A 236 -3.43 -9.95 -4.33
C GLY A 236 -2.21 -9.16 -4.82
N ARG A 237 -1.95 -7.97 -4.26
CA ARG A 237 -0.81 -7.13 -4.62
C ARG A 237 0.54 -7.79 -4.32
N MET A 238 0.65 -8.59 -3.25
CA MET A 238 1.90 -9.21 -2.82
C MET A 238 2.56 -10.10 -3.91
N SER A 239 1.72 -10.76 -4.73
CA SER A 239 2.18 -11.54 -5.90
C SER A 239 2.85 -10.69 -6.98
N THR A 240 2.43 -9.43 -7.13
CA THR A 240 3.03 -8.47 -8.08
C THR A 240 4.37 -7.95 -7.55
N VAL A 241 4.44 -7.65 -6.25
CA VAL A 241 5.64 -7.09 -5.62
C VAL A 241 6.79 -8.09 -5.60
N THR A 242 6.52 -9.34 -5.22
CA THR A 242 7.54 -10.42 -5.17
C THR A 242 8.15 -10.72 -6.55
N ALA A 243 7.46 -10.38 -7.65
CA ALA A 243 7.95 -10.52 -9.02
C ALA A 243 8.78 -9.32 -9.54
N ILE A 244 8.94 -8.23 -8.78
CA ILE A 244 9.71 -7.06 -9.21
C ILE A 244 11.21 -7.39 -9.30
N THR A 245 11.81 -7.06 -10.44
CA THR A 245 13.25 -7.22 -10.72
C THR A 245 13.95 -5.87 -10.86
N SER A 246 15.28 -5.84 -10.82
CA SER A 246 16.04 -4.60 -11.08
C SER A 246 15.89 -4.19 -12.55
N PRO A 247 15.71 -2.89 -12.85
CA PRO A 247 15.89 -2.36 -14.19
C PRO A 247 17.26 -2.69 -14.79
N SER A 248 17.35 -2.78 -16.12
CA SER A 248 18.62 -2.83 -16.82
C SER A 248 19.31 -1.46 -16.83
N ALA A 249 20.65 -1.43 -16.83
CA ALA A 249 21.40 -0.22 -17.12
C ALA A 249 21.12 0.26 -18.57
N PRO A 250 21.07 1.57 -18.85
CA PRO A 250 20.82 2.07 -20.19
C PRO A 250 22.03 1.82 -21.09
N SER A 251 21.79 1.28 -22.28
CA SER A 251 22.84 1.13 -23.29
C SER A 251 23.19 2.52 -23.87
N VAL A 252 24.36 3.04 -23.50
CA VAL A 252 24.92 4.27 -24.05
C VAL A 252 26.14 3.93 -24.90
N THR A 253 26.19 4.46 -26.11
CA THR A 253 27.39 4.44 -26.96
C THR A 253 27.72 5.85 -27.42
N VAL A 254 29.01 6.18 -27.43
CA VAL A 254 29.54 7.44 -27.95
C VAL A 254 30.71 7.08 -28.85
N SER A 255 30.61 7.43 -30.12
CA SER A 255 31.55 7.05 -31.18
C SER A 255 31.96 8.27 -31.99
N ALA A 256 33.07 8.17 -32.73
CA ALA A 256 33.51 9.24 -33.61
C ALA A 256 32.50 9.35 -34.76
N ALA A 257 31.93 10.54 -34.98
CA ALA A 257 30.93 10.72 -36.02
C ALA A 257 31.52 10.41 -37.41
N ALA A 258 30.77 9.66 -38.21
CA ALA A 258 31.07 9.48 -39.62
C ALA A 258 30.69 10.75 -40.40
N GLY A 259 31.63 11.28 -41.19
CA GLY A 259 31.47 12.55 -41.90
C GLY A 259 31.67 13.79 -41.01
N GLY A 260 31.53 14.98 -41.60
CA GLY A 260 31.89 16.26 -40.97
C GLY A 260 33.26 16.79 -41.41
N ARG A 261 33.47 18.10 -41.23
CA ARG A 261 34.72 18.79 -41.61
C ARG A 261 35.79 18.58 -40.54
N ALA A 262 37.05 18.41 -40.94
CA ALA A 262 38.15 18.40 -39.97
C ALA A 262 38.23 19.76 -39.24
N TRP A 263 38.52 19.75 -37.95
CA TRP A 263 38.83 20.98 -37.20
C TRP A 263 40.13 21.60 -37.70
N PRO A 264 40.22 22.93 -37.83
CA PRO A 264 41.41 23.57 -38.35
C PRO A 264 42.56 23.51 -37.35
N SER A 265 43.73 23.03 -37.78
CA SER A 265 44.94 22.90 -36.94
C SER A 265 45.45 24.25 -36.43
N SER A 266 45.12 25.34 -37.12
CA SER A 266 45.38 26.72 -36.69
C SER A 266 44.68 27.10 -35.38
N LEU A 267 43.60 26.40 -34.99
CA LEU A 267 42.80 26.66 -33.79
C LEU A 267 42.92 25.54 -32.73
N THR A 268 44.07 24.85 -32.66
CA THR A 268 44.31 23.76 -31.69
C THR A 268 45.25 24.15 -30.55
N ASN A 269 46.18 25.08 -30.78
CA ASN A 269 47.12 25.57 -29.77
C ASN A 269 47.01 27.10 -29.68
N LEU A 270 46.13 27.56 -28.80
CA LEU A 270 45.79 28.97 -28.62
C LEU A 270 46.61 29.55 -27.47
N GLY A 271 47.70 30.22 -27.83
CA GLY A 271 48.74 30.69 -26.90
C GLY A 271 48.29 31.69 -25.84
N TRP A 272 49.21 31.99 -24.91
CA TRP A 272 49.04 32.99 -23.86
C TRP A 272 49.21 34.41 -24.41
N TYR A 273 48.32 35.33 -24.02
CA TYR A 273 48.39 36.77 -24.30
C TYR A 273 48.72 37.14 -25.77
N PRO A 274 47.97 36.61 -26.75
CA PRO A 274 48.13 36.95 -28.17
C PRO A 274 47.79 38.43 -28.45
N THR A 275 48.28 38.96 -29.56
CA THR A 275 47.94 40.30 -30.07
C THR A 275 47.17 40.27 -31.39
N THR A 276 46.93 39.09 -31.97
CA THR A 276 46.31 38.91 -33.29
C THR A 276 45.13 37.95 -33.25
N THR A 277 44.12 38.21 -34.10
CA THR A 277 43.02 37.29 -34.36
C THR A 277 43.47 36.22 -35.36
N VAL A 278 43.12 34.96 -35.12
CA VAL A 278 43.44 33.83 -36.00
C VAL A 278 42.17 33.42 -36.75
N THR A 279 42.17 33.54 -38.08
CA THR A 279 41.06 33.10 -38.94
C THR A 279 41.51 31.99 -39.88
N ASP A 280 40.77 30.89 -39.90
CA ASP A 280 41.02 29.78 -40.79
C ASP A 280 40.15 29.85 -42.05
N SER A 281 40.79 30.11 -43.19
CA SER A 281 40.09 30.25 -44.48
C SER A 281 39.48 28.94 -45.01
N SER A 282 39.86 27.78 -44.48
CA SER A 282 39.33 26.47 -44.90
C SER A 282 38.04 26.08 -44.19
N THR A 283 37.70 26.77 -43.10
CA THR A 283 36.56 26.44 -42.21
C THR A 283 35.68 27.63 -41.85
N GLY A 284 36.13 28.87 -42.12
CA GLY A 284 35.49 30.12 -41.69
C GLY A 284 35.70 30.45 -40.21
N CYS A 285 36.30 29.54 -39.44
CA CYS A 285 36.44 29.67 -38.01
C CYS A 285 37.43 30.79 -37.64
N THR A 286 37.03 31.68 -36.74
CA THR A 286 37.82 32.79 -36.24
C THR A 286 37.95 32.72 -34.72
N ALA A 287 39.18 32.75 -34.22
CA ALA A 287 39.52 32.89 -32.82
C ALA A 287 40.05 34.30 -32.52
N THR A 288 39.36 35.03 -31.65
CA THR A 288 39.72 36.39 -31.22
C THR A 288 39.96 36.42 -29.71
N TRP A 289 41.03 37.09 -29.29
CA TRP A 289 41.37 37.25 -27.88
C TRP A 289 40.60 38.40 -27.23
N ASN A 290 39.99 38.14 -26.07
CA ASN A 290 39.37 39.14 -25.22
C ASN A 290 40.17 39.29 -23.92
N SER A 291 40.90 40.41 -23.80
CA SER A 291 41.69 40.77 -22.62
C SER A 291 40.86 41.15 -21.40
N GLY A 292 39.59 41.57 -21.58
CA GLY A 292 38.69 41.91 -20.47
C GLY A 292 38.12 40.69 -19.75
N SER A 293 37.94 39.57 -20.46
CA SER A 293 37.51 38.28 -19.88
C SER A 293 38.65 37.27 -19.73
N SER A 294 39.87 37.61 -20.14
CA SER A 294 41.01 36.70 -20.29
C SER A 294 40.63 35.38 -21.00
N ALA A 295 39.94 35.48 -22.14
CA ALA A 295 39.48 34.30 -22.89
C ALA A 295 39.58 34.45 -24.42
N TRP A 296 39.87 33.33 -25.10
CA TRP A 296 39.78 33.18 -26.55
C TRP A 296 38.35 32.90 -26.99
N THR A 297 37.76 33.74 -27.83
CA THR A 297 36.42 33.54 -28.41
C THR A 297 36.52 32.93 -29.79
N ILE A 298 35.98 31.72 -29.99
CA ILE A 298 35.96 30.99 -31.27
C ILE A 298 34.55 31.08 -31.88
N SER A 299 34.43 31.56 -33.12
CA SER A 299 33.16 31.81 -33.80
C SER A 299 33.29 31.77 -35.34
N GLY A 300 32.24 32.13 -36.09
CA GLY A 300 32.29 32.30 -37.56
C GLY A 300 32.34 31.03 -38.41
N CYS A 301 32.45 29.87 -37.77
CA CYS A 301 32.58 28.56 -38.42
C CYS A 301 31.41 28.20 -39.37
N ALA A 302 31.74 27.73 -40.58
CA ALA A 302 30.79 27.53 -41.67
C ALA A 302 30.21 26.09 -41.81
N SER A 303 30.57 25.14 -40.94
CA SER A 303 30.05 23.76 -40.97
C SER A 303 29.15 23.46 -39.76
N ASN A 304 28.09 22.67 -39.97
CA ASN A 304 27.28 22.11 -38.88
C ASN A 304 27.88 20.85 -38.25
N THR A 305 29.00 20.32 -38.75
CA THR A 305 29.67 19.15 -38.15
C THR A 305 31.18 19.30 -38.24
N TYR A 306 31.87 19.17 -37.11
CA TYR A 306 33.32 19.27 -36.97
C TYR A 306 33.95 18.08 -36.23
N ASN A 307 35.06 17.58 -36.75
CA ASN A 307 35.84 16.48 -36.19
C ASN A 307 37.19 16.99 -35.66
N ILE A 308 37.30 17.02 -34.34
CA ILE A 308 38.40 17.64 -33.59
C ILE A 308 39.41 16.52 -33.27
N ASN A 309 40.24 16.25 -34.29
CA ASN A 309 41.21 15.14 -34.33
C ASN A 309 42.57 15.50 -33.70
N SER A 310 42.55 16.37 -32.70
CA SER A 310 43.72 17.01 -32.10
C SER A 310 43.33 17.58 -30.76
N ALA A 311 44.24 17.59 -29.78
CA ALA A 311 43.94 18.27 -28.53
C ALA A 311 43.77 19.78 -28.77
N ILE A 312 42.72 20.38 -28.19
CA ILE A 312 42.59 21.83 -28.12
C ILE A 312 43.20 22.26 -26.79
N VAL A 313 44.23 23.10 -26.82
CA VAL A 313 44.83 23.71 -25.64
C VAL A 313 44.73 25.22 -25.78
N SER A 314 43.98 25.86 -24.88
CA SER A 314 44.06 27.31 -24.68
C SER A 314 44.89 27.60 -23.43
N GLY A 315 45.90 28.46 -23.56
CA GLY A 315 46.64 28.99 -22.41
C GLY A 315 45.69 29.64 -21.40
N PRO A 316 44.97 30.70 -21.79
CA PRO A 316 43.91 31.31 -20.98
C PRO A 316 42.55 30.63 -21.23
N GLY A 317 41.44 31.25 -20.78
CA GLY A 317 40.08 30.69 -20.92
C GLY A 317 39.58 30.60 -22.37
N MET A 318 38.44 29.95 -22.58
CA MET A 318 37.86 29.75 -23.92
C MET A 318 36.34 29.99 -23.96
N VAL A 319 35.86 30.74 -24.96
CA VAL A 319 34.45 30.96 -25.30
C VAL A 319 34.20 30.32 -26.68
N PHE A 320 33.76 29.07 -26.68
CA PHE A 320 33.59 28.25 -27.87
C PHE A 320 32.17 28.41 -28.45
N MET A 321 32.07 28.90 -29.69
CA MET A 321 30.80 28.97 -30.45
C MET A 321 29.65 29.68 -29.72
N PRO A 322 29.84 30.88 -29.13
CA PRO A 322 28.84 31.50 -28.25
C PRO A 322 27.47 31.72 -28.90
N SER A 323 27.43 31.92 -30.22
CA SER A 323 26.23 32.04 -31.06
C SER A 323 26.08 30.88 -32.08
N GLY A 324 26.62 29.70 -31.74
CA GLY A 324 26.53 28.50 -32.58
C GLY A 324 25.11 27.96 -32.73
N SER A 325 24.86 27.18 -33.79
CA SER A 325 23.59 26.49 -33.99
C SER A 325 23.40 25.35 -32.99
N SER A 326 22.21 25.20 -32.43
CA SER A 326 21.83 24.02 -31.64
C SER A 326 21.87 22.72 -32.46
N SER A 327 21.80 22.82 -33.79
CA SER A 327 21.98 21.69 -34.73
C SER A 327 23.44 21.38 -35.06
N ALA A 328 24.41 22.14 -34.54
CA ALA A 328 25.83 21.88 -34.79
C ALA A 328 26.31 20.66 -33.98
N VAL A 329 27.29 19.94 -34.51
CA VAL A 329 27.86 18.72 -33.90
C VAL A 329 29.38 18.84 -33.81
N TYR A 330 29.93 18.75 -32.61
CA TYR A 330 31.34 18.90 -32.32
C TYR A 330 31.90 17.61 -31.72
N ASN A 331 32.76 16.91 -32.48
CA ASN A 331 33.29 15.60 -32.12
C ASN A 331 34.74 15.73 -31.61
N PHE A 332 34.88 15.73 -30.29
CA PHE A 332 36.16 15.81 -29.59
C PHE A 332 36.74 14.41 -29.47
N ASN A 333 37.49 14.03 -30.50
CA ASN A 333 38.19 12.74 -30.60
C ASN A 333 39.47 12.71 -29.74
N TYR A 334 39.90 13.87 -29.23
CA TYR A 334 41.04 14.08 -28.33
C TYR A 334 40.66 15.08 -27.21
N ALA A 335 41.54 15.22 -26.22
CA ALA A 335 41.33 16.05 -25.04
C ALA A 335 41.18 17.55 -25.35
N VAL A 336 40.33 18.25 -24.61
CA VAL A 336 40.26 19.73 -24.59
C VAL A 336 40.83 20.22 -23.28
N SER A 337 41.67 21.24 -23.29
CA SER A 337 42.28 21.82 -22.10
C SER A 337 42.21 23.34 -22.13
N THR A 338 41.74 23.92 -21.04
CA THR A 338 41.67 25.37 -20.83
C THR A 338 42.22 25.66 -19.44
N ASN A 339 43.02 26.72 -19.28
CA ASN A 339 43.49 27.16 -17.96
C ASN A 339 42.89 28.54 -17.63
N TYR A 340 42.90 28.91 -16.35
CA TYR A 340 42.20 30.09 -15.80
C TYR A 340 40.66 29.99 -15.74
N THR A 341 40.04 31.04 -15.20
CA THR A 341 38.85 30.94 -14.34
C THR A 341 37.49 30.95 -15.06
N THR A 342 37.42 31.20 -16.37
CA THR A 342 36.16 31.07 -17.11
C THR A 342 36.34 30.36 -18.45
N SER A 343 35.46 29.40 -18.72
CA SER A 343 35.30 28.78 -20.03
C SER A 343 33.82 28.62 -20.34
N SER A 344 33.41 28.76 -21.60
CA SER A 344 32.04 28.52 -22.02
C SER A 344 31.95 27.89 -23.41
N PHE A 345 30.86 27.17 -23.63
CA PHE A 345 30.52 26.51 -24.88
C PHE A 345 29.07 26.90 -25.22
N GLY A 346 28.82 27.42 -26.42
CA GLY A 346 27.47 27.81 -26.85
C GLY A 346 26.59 26.61 -27.26
N PRO A 347 25.50 26.83 -28.01
CA PRO A 347 24.59 25.77 -28.38
C PRO A 347 25.22 24.69 -29.29
N GLY A 348 24.75 23.46 -29.17
CA GLY A 348 25.14 22.35 -30.06
C GLY A 348 25.10 20.96 -29.42
N THR A 349 25.49 19.96 -30.20
CA THR A 349 25.73 18.58 -29.74
C THR A 349 27.23 18.35 -29.58
N TYR A 350 27.64 17.94 -28.38
CA TYR A 350 29.03 17.81 -27.96
C TYR A 350 29.35 16.34 -27.67
N ASN A 351 30.19 15.73 -28.50
CA ASN A 351 30.60 14.34 -28.40
C ASN A 351 32.05 14.25 -27.91
N PHE A 352 32.27 13.89 -26.64
CA PHE A 352 33.58 13.76 -26.02
C PHE A 352 34.00 12.29 -25.96
N LEU A 353 34.85 11.85 -26.89
CA LEU A 353 35.43 10.51 -26.89
C LEU A 353 36.60 10.36 -25.91
N GLN A 354 37.35 11.46 -25.74
CA GLN A 354 38.49 11.56 -24.84
C GLN A 354 38.25 12.70 -23.84
N PRO A 355 38.96 12.70 -22.70
CA PRO A 355 38.61 13.59 -21.59
C PRO A 355 38.97 15.06 -21.81
N VAL A 356 38.08 15.97 -21.41
CA VAL A 356 38.34 17.41 -21.28
C VAL A 356 39.05 17.67 -19.95
N SER A 357 40.22 18.32 -19.91
CA SER A 357 41.04 18.54 -18.70
C SER A 357 41.44 20.02 -18.48
N ALA A 358 40.90 20.68 -17.45
CA ALA A 358 41.38 22.03 -17.08
C ALA A 358 42.54 21.94 -16.06
N ALA A 359 43.65 22.67 -16.26
CA ALA A 359 44.87 22.41 -15.49
C ALA A 359 44.74 22.82 -14.00
N GLY A 360 45.10 21.88 -13.12
CA GLY A 360 44.98 22.00 -11.67
C GLY A 360 44.77 20.65 -10.97
N ALA A 361 44.22 19.65 -11.68
CA ALA A 361 44.03 18.29 -11.19
C ALA A 361 44.48 17.23 -12.22
N THR A 362 45.28 16.25 -11.79
CA THR A 362 45.84 15.19 -12.67
C THR A 362 44.93 13.98 -12.79
N THR A 363 43.72 14.20 -13.30
CA THR A 363 42.99 13.20 -14.08
C THR A 363 41.89 13.93 -14.78
N PHE A 364 41.68 13.70 -16.07
CA PHE A 364 40.32 13.75 -16.59
C PHE A 364 39.95 12.42 -17.25
N GLY A 365 38.76 11.81 -17.13
CA GLY A 365 37.32 12.20 -17.02
C GLY A 365 36.76 13.20 -15.99
N ALA A 366 37.60 13.73 -15.10
CA ALA A 366 37.87 15.16 -14.58
C ALA A 366 37.71 17.81 -16.04
N VAL A 367 36.57 18.55 -16.35
CA VAL A 367 36.35 19.99 -16.21
C VAL A 367 36.73 20.43 -14.78
N SER A 368 38.02 20.41 -14.49
CA SER A 368 38.64 20.83 -13.23
C SER A 368 38.76 22.34 -13.22
N SER A 369 37.65 23.04 -13.08
CA SER A 369 37.68 24.49 -12.85
C SER A 369 38.13 24.79 -11.41
N SER A 370 39.36 24.43 -11.05
CA SER A 370 39.94 24.66 -9.71
C SER A 370 40.03 26.17 -9.42
N GLY A 371 38.96 26.73 -8.85
CA GLY A 371 38.76 28.17 -8.67
C GLY A 371 38.05 28.88 -9.83
N GLY A 372 37.37 28.16 -10.75
CA GLY A 372 36.74 28.75 -11.93
C GLY A 372 35.27 28.39 -12.15
N THR A 373 34.74 28.83 -13.30
CA THR A 373 33.41 28.51 -13.82
C THR A 373 33.50 27.98 -15.24
N THR A 374 32.89 26.83 -15.52
CA THR A 374 32.68 26.33 -16.89
C THR A 374 31.19 26.23 -17.21
N THR A 375 30.75 26.83 -18.31
CA THR A 375 29.32 26.88 -18.68
C THR A 375 29.06 26.39 -20.10
N TYR A 376 28.29 25.32 -20.23
CA TYR A 376 27.79 24.81 -21.50
C TYR A 376 26.36 25.33 -21.75
N GLY A 377 26.06 25.73 -22.98
CA GLY A 377 24.76 26.23 -23.41
C GLY A 377 23.69 25.14 -23.52
N VAL A 378 22.66 25.39 -24.31
CA VAL A 378 21.61 24.40 -24.60
C VAL A 378 22.08 23.40 -25.66
N GLY A 379 21.90 22.10 -25.45
CA GLY A 379 22.57 21.12 -26.30
C GLY A 379 22.33 19.65 -25.98
N ASN A 380 23.09 18.77 -26.64
CA ASN A 380 23.18 17.35 -26.26
C ASN A 380 24.64 17.07 -25.86
N PHE A 381 24.86 16.39 -24.74
CA PHE A 381 26.19 16.21 -24.15
C PHE A 381 26.49 14.73 -23.95
N ASN A 382 27.44 14.22 -24.73
CA ASN A 382 27.69 12.79 -24.90
C ASN A 382 29.15 12.49 -24.52
N PHE A 383 29.36 11.66 -23.49
CA PHE A 383 30.68 11.37 -22.93
C PHE A 383 30.99 9.87 -23.03
N ALA A 384 32.05 9.51 -23.76
CA ALA A 384 32.52 8.11 -23.88
C ALA A 384 33.30 7.62 -22.65
N GLN A 385 33.68 8.53 -21.77
CA GLN A 385 34.41 8.27 -20.53
C GLN A 385 33.57 8.71 -19.33
N THR A 386 34.08 8.50 -18.12
CA THR A 386 33.53 9.13 -16.91
C THR A 386 33.49 10.65 -17.07
N LEU A 387 32.40 11.30 -16.65
CA LEU A 387 32.40 12.72 -16.33
C LEU A 387 32.72 12.90 -14.84
N SER A 388 33.36 14.00 -14.51
CA SER A 388 33.54 14.47 -13.15
C SER A 388 33.59 16.00 -13.17
N THR A 389 33.67 16.67 -12.02
CA THR A 389 33.68 18.15 -11.95
C THR A 389 34.55 18.64 -10.81
N ALA A 390 35.07 19.86 -10.94
CA ALA A 390 35.53 20.67 -9.80
C ALA A 390 35.29 22.16 -10.09
N GLY A 391 35.18 22.98 -9.04
CA GLY A 391 34.76 24.39 -9.15
C GLY A 391 33.28 24.51 -9.44
N THR A 392 32.89 25.45 -10.31
CA THR A 392 31.51 25.64 -10.75
C THR A 392 31.34 25.15 -12.19
N THR A 393 30.63 24.04 -12.39
CA THR A 393 30.29 23.52 -13.73
C THR A 393 28.79 23.61 -13.97
N VAL A 394 28.37 24.21 -15.08
CA VAL A 394 26.95 24.35 -15.42
C VAL A 394 26.69 23.91 -16.86
N PHE A 395 25.65 23.12 -17.05
CA PHE A 395 25.09 22.78 -18.37
C PHE A 395 23.67 23.33 -18.49
N GLY A 396 23.36 23.93 -19.65
CA GLY A 396 22.01 24.37 -19.98
C GLY A 396 21.04 23.21 -20.24
N ALA A 397 19.83 23.56 -20.69
CA ALA A 397 18.82 22.63 -21.18
C ALA A 397 19.39 21.62 -22.19
N GLY A 398 19.17 20.31 -21.99
CA GLY A 398 19.76 19.33 -22.88
C GLY A 398 19.55 17.87 -22.52
N ASN A 399 19.95 16.98 -23.43
CA ASN A 399 20.07 15.55 -23.12
C ASN A 399 21.52 15.21 -22.77
N PHE A 400 21.71 14.27 -21.85
CA PHE A 400 23.01 13.92 -21.29
C PHE A 400 23.21 12.40 -21.35
N ASN A 401 24.27 11.95 -22.01
CA ASN A 401 24.56 10.53 -22.20
C ASN A 401 26.00 10.22 -21.76
N PHE A 402 26.17 9.26 -20.85
CA PHE A 402 27.46 8.89 -20.27
C PHE A 402 27.69 7.38 -20.42
N VAL A 403 28.75 7.00 -21.11
CA VAL A 403 29.23 5.60 -21.18
C VAL A 403 29.94 5.22 -19.88
N GLY A 404 30.67 6.17 -19.28
CA GLY A 404 31.29 6.05 -17.97
C GLY A 404 30.40 6.50 -16.81
N SER A 405 30.99 6.66 -15.63
CA SER A 405 30.31 7.19 -14.43
C SER A 405 30.23 8.71 -14.42
N ILE A 406 29.51 9.27 -13.43
CA ILE A 406 29.67 10.68 -13.05
C ILE A 406 30.30 10.73 -11.64
N SER A 407 31.26 11.64 -11.39
CA SER A 407 31.88 11.85 -10.07
C SER A 407 32.02 13.33 -9.73
N LEU A 408 31.09 13.89 -8.96
CA LEU A 408 30.95 15.34 -8.80
C LEU A 408 31.68 15.90 -7.58
N SER A 409 32.43 16.98 -7.82
CA SER A 409 33.11 17.82 -6.82
C SER A 409 32.79 19.30 -7.11
N GLY A 410 32.75 20.14 -6.06
CA GLY A 410 32.37 21.55 -6.20
C GLY A 410 30.87 21.75 -6.47
N VAL A 411 30.52 22.82 -7.20
CA VAL A 411 29.16 23.14 -7.62
C VAL A 411 28.92 22.58 -9.02
N THR A 412 27.87 21.77 -9.20
CA THR A 412 27.48 21.25 -10.52
C THR A 412 25.99 21.40 -10.79
N ILE A 413 25.63 21.96 -11.94
CA ILE A 413 24.23 22.21 -12.34
C ILE A 413 24.01 21.64 -13.75
N PHE A 414 22.93 20.89 -13.95
CA PHE A 414 22.49 20.39 -15.26
C PHE A 414 21.07 20.86 -15.58
N GLY A 415 20.79 21.27 -16.83
CA GLY A 415 19.45 21.64 -17.27
C GLY A 415 19.04 23.09 -16.97
N ALA A 416 19.98 24.01 -16.81
CA ALA A 416 19.69 25.43 -16.56
C ALA A 416 18.96 26.11 -17.74
N SER A 417 17.97 26.96 -17.45
CA SER A 417 17.19 27.70 -18.48
C SER A 417 18.01 28.75 -19.23
N THR A 418 18.95 29.38 -18.53
CA THR A 418 19.95 30.30 -19.05
C THR A 418 21.32 29.90 -18.49
N ALA A 419 22.39 30.12 -19.25
CA ALA A 419 23.75 30.07 -18.73
C ALA A 419 23.90 31.07 -17.55
N PRO A 420 24.04 30.61 -16.30
CA PRO A 420 24.12 31.51 -15.16
C PRO A 420 25.52 32.12 -15.05
N SER A 421 25.62 33.27 -14.37
CA SER A 421 26.90 33.92 -14.07
C SER A 421 27.80 33.07 -13.15
N SER A 422 29.05 33.49 -12.94
CA SER A 422 30.09 32.83 -12.12
C SER A 422 29.67 32.40 -10.71
N ASN A 423 28.60 33.00 -10.16
CA ASN A 423 28.09 32.76 -8.81
C ASN A 423 26.84 31.86 -8.81
N ALA A 424 26.71 30.97 -9.80
CA ALA A 424 25.59 30.04 -9.92
C ALA A 424 25.47 29.12 -8.69
N SER A 425 24.25 29.01 -8.14
CA SER A 425 23.94 28.11 -7.02
C SER A 425 22.78 27.17 -7.38
N PRO A 426 22.83 25.89 -6.97
CA PRO A 426 21.68 24.98 -6.93
C PRO A 426 20.41 25.60 -6.36
N SER A 427 20.52 26.45 -5.34
CA SER A 427 19.38 27.08 -4.64
C SER A 427 18.76 28.28 -5.37
N THR A 428 19.41 28.81 -6.41
CA THR A 428 18.92 29.99 -7.17
C THR A 428 18.81 29.73 -8.67
N THR A 429 19.11 28.51 -9.13
CA THR A 429 19.04 28.12 -10.54
C THR A 429 17.57 27.99 -10.98
N THR A 430 17.21 28.69 -12.05
CA THR A 430 15.98 28.41 -12.80
C THR A 430 16.27 27.32 -13.84
N PHE A 431 15.65 26.16 -13.71
CA PHE A 431 15.76 25.07 -14.68
C PHE A 431 14.88 25.33 -15.91
N ALA A 432 15.26 24.76 -17.04
CA ALA A 432 14.46 24.85 -18.26
C ALA A 432 13.19 24.01 -18.13
N SER A 433 12.08 24.50 -18.69
CA SER A 433 10.88 23.68 -18.92
C SER A 433 11.11 22.75 -20.12
N GLY A 434 10.80 21.46 -19.96
CA GLY A 434 11.01 20.44 -20.97
C GLY A 434 11.07 19.04 -20.37
N SER A 435 11.23 18.02 -21.24
CA SER A 435 11.56 16.66 -20.83
C SER A 435 12.98 16.36 -21.34
N TYR A 436 13.91 16.18 -20.40
CA TYR A 436 15.32 15.96 -20.67
C TYR A 436 15.71 14.52 -20.30
N THR A 437 16.55 13.88 -21.11
CA THR A 437 17.02 12.52 -20.83
C THR A 437 18.43 12.53 -20.26
N TYR A 438 18.63 11.80 -19.15
CA TYR A 438 19.90 11.60 -18.48
C TYR A 438 20.20 10.09 -18.47
N ASN A 439 20.96 9.61 -19.46
CA ASN A 439 21.35 8.21 -19.57
C ASN A 439 22.78 8.03 -19.03
N LEU A 440 22.92 7.37 -17.88
CA LEU A 440 24.20 7.01 -17.29
C LEU A 440 24.32 5.48 -17.37
N ASN A 441 25.24 4.95 -18.19
CA ASN A 441 25.47 3.50 -18.30
C ASN A 441 26.14 2.92 -17.03
N GLN A 442 26.93 3.74 -16.34
CA GLN A 442 27.42 3.47 -14.97
C GLN A 442 26.59 4.29 -13.95
N GLY A 443 27.10 4.51 -12.74
CA GLY A 443 26.41 5.31 -11.71
C GLY A 443 26.88 6.76 -11.58
N LEU A 444 26.12 7.53 -10.80
CA LEU A 444 26.41 8.87 -10.33
C LEU A 444 27.01 8.83 -8.91
N SER A 445 28.14 9.49 -8.72
CA SER A 445 28.74 9.79 -7.42
C SER A 445 28.83 11.30 -7.22
N ALA A 446 28.51 11.78 -6.03
CA ALA A 446 28.70 13.16 -5.62
C ALA A 446 29.29 13.17 -4.20
N GLY A 447 30.43 13.82 -4.00
CA GLY A 447 31.18 13.75 -2.74
C GLY A 447 32.00 15.00 -2.43
N GLY A 448 32.83 14.93 -1.39
CA GLY A 448 33.83 15.97 -1.09
C GLY A 448 33.27 17.37 -0.85
N GLY A 449 32.09 17.48 -0.23
CA GLY A 449 31.43 18.77 0.02
C GLY A 449 30.80 19.43 -1.23
N SER A 450 30.57 18.66 -2.30
CA SER A 450 29.90 19.17 -3.50
C SER A 450 28.45 19.61 -3.26
N THR A 451 27.93 20.44 -4.16
CA THR A 451 26.51 20.76 -4.27
C THR A 451 26.07 20.58 -5.72
N THR A 452 25.09 19.71 -5.95
CA THR A 452 24.67 19.26 -7.28
C THR A 452 23.18 19.51 -7.48
N ALA A 453 22.82 20.00 -8.66
CA ALA A 453 21.44 20.08 -9.12
C ALA A 453 21.25 19.56 -10.55
N PHE A 454 20.13 18.86 -10.76
CA PHE A 454 19.62 18.48 -12.06
C PHE A 454 18.20 19.07 -12.26
N GLY A 455 17.92 19.55 -13.47
CA GLY A 455 16.56 19.90 -13.91
C GLY A 455 15.64 18.67 -14.03
N PRO A 456 14.35 18.89 -14.36
CA PRO A 456 13.38 17.81 -14.50
C PRO A 456 13.71 16.90 -15.68
N GLY A 457 13.43 15.59 -15.57
CA GLY A 457 13.70 14.67 -16.67
C GLY A 457 13.60 13.17 -16.36
N THR A 458 14.04 12.36 -17.31
CA THR A 458 14.12 10.90 -17.20
C THR A 458 15.57 10.49 -16.92
N PHE A 459 15.79 9.94 -15.73
CA PHE A 459 17.09 9.51 -15.21
C PHE A 459 17.21 8.00 -15.29
N ASN A 460 17.87 7.51 -16.34
CA ASN A 460 18.23 6.10 -16.48
C ASN A 460 19.66 5.94 -15.97
N ILE A 461 19.87 5.20 -14.88
CA ILE A 461 21.17 5.13 -14.20
C ILE A 461 21.59 3.68 -13.95
N GLY A 462 22.66 3.25 -14.59
CA GLY A 462 23.34 1.98 -14.33
C GLY A 462 24.09 2.01 -13.00
N ALA A 463 25.18 1.24 -12.87
CA ALA A 463 26.00 1.27 -11.66
C ALA A 463 27.46 0.91 -11.99
N PRO A 464 28.45 1.55 -11.34
CA PRO A 464 29.86 1.32 -11.65
C PRO A 464 30.29 -0.12 -11.36
N SER A 465 31.23 -0.63 -12.15
CA SER A 465 31.82 -1.95 -11.96
C SER A 465 32.88 -2.00 -10.84
N SER A 466 33.45 -0.86 -10.45
CA SER A 466 34.59 -0.78 -9.51
C SER A 466 34.48 0.29 -8.41
N THR A 467 33.75 1.39 -8.63
CA THR A 467 33.52 2.41 -7.59
C THR A 467 32.49 1.92 -6.59
N THR A 468 32.74 2.10 -5.30
CA THR A 468 31.86 1.63 -4.22
C THR A 468 31.52 2.76 -3.26
N CYS A 469 30.31 2.74 -2.68
CA CYS A 469 29.76 3.84 -1.88
C CYS A 469 29.90 3.60 -0.38
N THR A 470 29.74 2.35 0.01
CA THR A 470 29.89 1.87 1.39
C THR A 470 30.22 0.38 1.34
N ASN A 471 31.10 -0.07 2.23
CA ASN A 471 31.41 -1.48 2.48
C ASN A 471 31.69 -2.37 1.24
N GLY A 472 32.24 -1.80 0.16
CA GLY A 472 32.53 -2.53 -1.08
C GLY A 472 31.36 -2.69 -2.05
N TYR A 473 30.20 -2.06 -1.80
CA TYR A 473 29.01 -2.16 -2.65
C TYR A 473 28.87 -0.98 -3.61
N ALA A 474 28.59 -1.29 -4.87
CA ALA A 474 28.35 -0.32 -5.95
C ALA A 474 26.85 0.00 -6.09
N TYR A 475 26.50 1.29 -6.03
CA TYR A 475 25.15 1.82 -6.14
C TYR A 475 24.98 2.65 -7.43
N SER A 476 23.75 2.87 -7.87
CA SER A 476 23.44 3.72 -9.04
C SER A 476 23.58 5.20 -8.73
N ILE A 477 23.10 5.64 -7.56
CA ILE A 477 23.33 6.98 -7.03
C ILE A 477 24.09 6.86 -5.71
N CYS A 478 25.14 7.65 -5.55
CA CYS A 478 26.14 7.53 -4.49
C CYS A 478 26.38 8.91 -3.88
N ASN A 479 25.57 9.30 -2.89
CA ASN A 479 25.61 10.63 -2.29
C ASN A 479 26.44 10.65 -1.00
N THR A 480 27.54 11.41 -1.03
CA THR A 480 28.40 11.83 0.10
C THR A 480 28.72 13.33 0.00
N SER A 481 27.87 14.08 -0.71
CA SER A 481 27.97 15.53 -0.94
C SER A 481 27.30 16.36 0.16
N THR A 482 27.37 17.69 0.07
CA THR A 482 26.54 18.57 0.91
C THR A 482 25.10 18.61 0.40
N LEU A 483 24.89 18.58 -0.93
CA LEU A 483 23.58 18.57 -1.55
C LEU A 483 23.62 17.81 -2.89
N LEU A 484 22.70 16.86 -3.07
CA LEU A 484 22.34 16.32 -4.37
C LEU A 484 20.84 16.51 -4.60
N SER A 485 20.46 17.23 -5.65
CA SER A 485 19.07 17.60 -5.93
C SER A 485 18.68 17.33 -7.39
N PHE A 486 17.44 16.88 -7.58
CA PHE A 486 16.79 16.69 -8.87
C PHE A 486 15.41 17.35 -8.82
N ALA A 487 15.13 18.27 -9.73
CA ALA A 487 13.81 18.90 -9.84
C ALA A 487 12.76 17.90 -10.35
N GLY A 488 11.49 18.14 -10.02
CA GLY A 488 10.34 17.40 -10.56
C GLY A 488 9.63 18.19 -11.67
N PRO A 489 8.79 17.55 -12.50
CA PRO A 489 8.53 16.09 -12.56
C PRO A 489 9.75 15.32 -13.08
N SER A 490 10.08 14.20 -12.43
CA SER A 490 11.20 13.34 -12.85
C SER A 490 10.92 11.86 -12.68
N THR A 491 11.38 11.07 -13.65
CA THR A 491 11.34 9.59 -13.62
C THR A 491 12.73 9.05 -13.33
N PHE A 492 12.86 8.16 -12.34
CA PHE A 492 14.11 7.54 -11.95
C PHE A 492 14.04 6.04 -12.18
N THR A 493 14.92 5.53 -13.04
CA THR A 493 15.05 4.11 -13.38
C THR A 493 16.49 3.70 -13.14
N THR A 494 16.75 3.01 -12.03
CA THR A 494 18.13 2.70 -11.60
C THR A 494 18.38 1.19 -11.54
N SER A 495 19.52 0.71 -12.06
CA SER A 495 19.80 -0.74 -12.11
C SER A 495 20.23 -1.32 -10.76
N LYS A 496 20.73 -0.46 -9.86
CA LYS A 496 21.04 -0.74 -8.45
C LYS A 496 20.48 0.38 -7.58
N GLY A 497 20.72 0.30 -6.27
CA GLY A 497 20.10 1.19 -5.30
C GLY A 497 20.60 2.64 -5.33
N VAL A 498 20.01 3.44 -4.45
CA VAL A 498 20.45 4.80 -4.08
C VAL A 498 21.05 4.78 -2.67
N TYR A 499 22.24 5.35 -2.51
CA TYR A 499 22.92 5.53 -1.23
C TYR A 499 22.99 7.03 -0.88
N SER A 500 22.70 7.38 0.37
CA SER A 500 22.94 8.71 0.93
C SER A 500 23.47 8.59 2.36
N GLY A 501 24.70 9.06 2.59
CA GLY A 501 25.41 8.90 3.87
C GLY A 501 25.69 10.19 4.63
N GLY A 502 26.10 10.08 5.89
CA GLY A 502 26.97 11.06 6.58
C GLY A 502 26.57 12.54 6.52
N GLY A 503 25.33 12.88 6.87
CA GLY A 503 24.87 14.27 6.92
C GLY A 503 24.49 14.90 5.57
N THR A 504 24.51 14.13 4.48
CA THR A 504 24.08 14.58 3.13
C THR A 504 22.66 15.14 3.10
N VAL A 505 22.39 16.03 2.14
CA VAL A 505 21.03 16.28 1.65
C VAL A 505 20.83 15.58 0.30
N LEU A 506 19.74 14.83 0.16
CA LEU A 506 19.27 14.23 -1.09
C LEU A 506 17.82 14.64 -1.35
N THR A 507 17.54 15.22 -2.51
CA THR A 507 16.18 15.55 -2.93
C THR A 507 15.92 15.06 -4.35
N MET A 508 14.93 14.20 -4.55
CA MET A 508 14.58 13.63 -5.85
C MET A 508 13.15 14.05 -6.22
N GLY A 509 12.95 14.72 -7.35
CA GLY A 509 11.61 15.09 -7.84
C GLY A 509 10.96 16.31 -7.17
N SER A 510 11.74 17.31 -6.73
CA SER A 510 11.22 18.44 -5.96
C SER A 510 10.19 19.30 -6.71
N GLY A 511 9.20 19.83 -6.00
CA GLY A 511 8.23 20.79 -6.53
C GLY A 511 7.17 20.20 -7.48
N SER A 512 7.04 18.87 -7.55
CA SER A 512 6.06 18.19 -8.39
C SER A 512 5.48 16.95 -7.72
N THR A 513 4.26 16.58 -8.11
CA THR A 513 3.62 15.28 -7.87
C THR A 513 3.76 14.32 -9.06
N GLY A 514 4.45 14.78 -10.11
CA GLY A 514 4.63 14.10 -11.39
C GLY A 514 5.84 13.17 -11.46
N ASN A 515 6.27 12.58 -10.35
CA ASN A 515 7.49 11.77 -10.29
C ASN A 515 7.21 10.26 -10.40
N SER A 516 8.22 9.46 -10.71
CA SER A 516 8.13 7.99 -10.72
C SER A 516 9.47 7.36 -10.38
N TYR A 517 9.46 6.25 -9.64
CA TYR A 517 10.64 5.60 -9.08
C TYR A 517 10.64 4.09 -9.34
N GLN A 518 11.66 3.60 -10.03
CA GLN A 518 11.96 2.17 -10.23
C GLN A 518 13.43 1.95 -9.85
N ILE A 519 13.66 1.51 -8.60
CA ILE A 519 14.99 1.47 -7.99
C ILE A 519 15.44 0.02 -7.83
N GLY A 520 16.52 -0.34 -8.53
CA GLY A 520 17.11 -1.67 -8.49
C GLY A 520 17.89 -2.00 -7.21
N ARG A 521 18.30 -3.26 -7.08
CA ARG A 521 18.99 -3.79 -5.90
C ARG A 521 20.51 -3.60 -5.94
N SER A 522 21.09 -3.05 -4.88
CA SER A 522 22.55 -3.07 -4.65
C SER A 522 23.03 -4.45 -4.14
N GLY A 523 24.35 -4.66 -4.10
CA GLY A 523 24.96 -5.96 -3.77
C GLY A 523 24.78 -6.40 -2.32
N ASP A 524 24.47 -5.47 -1.42
CA ASP A 524 24.09 -5.70 -0.01
C ASP A 524 22.58 -5.97 0.17
N GLY A 525 21.82 -6.03 -0.93
CA GLY A 525 20.38 -6.25 -0.92
C GLY A 525 19.54 -4.99 -0.81
N ASN A 526 20.13 -3.80 -0.71
CA ASN A 526 19.40 -2.55 -0.49
C ASN A 526 19.03 -1.84 -1.81
N ALA A 527 17.78 -1.37 -1.91
CA ALA A 527 17.32 -0.45 -2.94
C ALA A 527 17.54 1.01 -2.50
N LEU A 528 17.22 1.34 -1.25
CA LEU A 528 17.52 2.63 -0.62
C LEU A 528 18.35 2.37 0.63
N ASN A 529 19.52 2.99 0.74
CA ASN A 529 20.39 2.92 1.92
C ASN A 529 20.74 4.34 2.37
N LEU A 530 19.98 4.82 3.34
CA LEU A 530 19.96 6.20 3.81
C LEU A 530 20.48 6.19 5.24
N THR A 531 21.72 6.64 5.48
CA THR A 531 22.43 6.36 6.75
C THR A 531 23.26 7.54 7.25
N GLY A 532 23.66 7.49 8.52
CA GLY A 532 24.52 8.51 9.13
C GLY A 532 23.89 9.91 9.15
N GLY A 533 22.58 10.01 9.39
CA GLY A 533 21.87 11.28 9.45
C GLY A 533 21.80 12.04 8.12
N ALA A 534 21.59 11.36 7.01
CA ALA A 534 21.20 12.01 5.75
C ALA A 534 19.78 12.62 5.86
N VAL A 535 19.56 13.80 5.28
CA VAL A 535 18.21 14.35 5.03
C VAL A 535 17.80 13.91 3.63
N VAL A 536 16.71 13.15 3.51
CA VAL A 536 16.27 12.58 2.24
C VAL A 536 14.84 12.99 1.95
N THR A 537 14.56 13.40 0.71
CA THR A 537 13.23 13.83 0.27
C THR A 537 12.92 13.30 -1.11
N LEU A 538 11.96 12.39 -1.20
CA LEU A 538 11.39 11.92 -2.46
C LEU A 538 10.08 12.67 -2.71
N GLY A 539 9.97 13.38 -3.82
CA GLY A 539 8.77 14.10 -4.25
C GLY A 539 7.68 13.15 -4.74
N ASP A 540 6.42 13.53 -4.57
CA ASP A 540 5.27 12.63 -4.76
C ASP A 540 5.19 12.00 -6.16
N ALA A 541 4.69 10.76 -6.20
CA ALA A 541 4.50 9.91 -7.37
C ALA A 541 3.02 9.50 -7.48
N THR A 542 2.14 10.50 -7.58
CA THR A 542 0.67 10.34 -7.61
C THR A 542 0.06 10.58 -8.99
N CYS A 543 0.89 10.82 -10.01
CA CYS A 543 0.49 10.91 -11.42
C CYS A 543 0.03 9.55 -12.00
N ALA A 544 -0.85 9.61 -13.01
CA ALA A 544 -1.36 8.41 -13.68
C ALA A 544 -0.24 7.66 -14.42
N GLY A 545 -0.11 6.36 -14.14
CA GLY A 545 0.96 5.51 -14.70
C GLY A 545 2.31 5.62 -13.99
N CYS A 546 2.44 6.52 -13.01
CA CYS A 546 3.63 6.63 -12.18
C CYS A 546 3.65 5.55 -11.09
N VAL A 547 4.85 5.14 -10.67
CA VAL A 547 5.03 4.04 -9.73
C VAL A 547 6.06 4.38 -8.65
N PHE A 548 5.97 3.70 -7.50
CA PHE A 548 7.04 3.63 -6.52
C PHE A 548 7.42 2.16 -6.32
N GLN A 549 8.55 1.74 -6.90
CA GLN A 549 8.99 0.34 -6.93
C GLN A 549 10.44 0.22 -6.50
N LEU A 550 10.68 -0.60 -5.48
CA LEU A 550 12.00 -0.92 -4.94
C LEU A 550 12.26 -2.43 -5.10
N ASN A 551 13.32 -2.82 -5.80
CA ASN A 551 13.86 -4.17 -5.73
C ASN A 551 14.94 -4.21 -4.65
N GLY A 552 14.65 -4.80 -3.49
CA GLY A 552 15.51 -4.78 -2.31
C GLY A 552 15.01 -3.88 -1.19
N ASN A 553 15.82 -3.78 -0.13
CA ASN A 553 15.41 -3.15 1.12
C ASN A 553 15.36 -1.62 1.04
N LEU A 554 14.53 -1.02 1.89
CA LEU A 554 14.60 0.39 2.28
C LEU A 554 15.18 0.45 3.70
N VAL A 555 16.39 0.99 3.83
CA VAL A 555 17.08 1.18 5.11
C VAL A 555 17.20 2.68 5.39
N ASP A 556 16.65 3.11 6.52
CA ASP A 556 16.84 4.43 7.10
C ASP A 556 17.55 4.29 8.45
N GLY A 557 18.83 4.65 8.51
CA GLY A 557 19.66 4.66 9.71
C GLY A 557 19.34 5.79 10.70
N GLY A 558 18.44 6.71 10.32
CA GLY A 558 17.90 7.76 11.18
C GLY A 558 18.88 8.85 11.59
N GLY A 559 18.46 9.62 12.61
CA GLY A 559 19.19 10.80 13.12
C GLY A 559 18.91 12.10 12.34
N ARG A 560 18.29 12.00 11.17
CA ARG A 560 17.67 13.08 10.37
C ARG A 560 16.42 12.55 9.70
N CYS A 561 15.75 13.38 8.91
CA CYS A 561 14.43 13.08 8.37
C CYS A 561 14.48 12.53 6.95
N THR A 562 13.73 11.45 6.74
CA THR A 562 13.54 10.78 5.46
C THR A 562 12.08 10.90 5.06
N LEU A 563 11.77 11.73 4.07
CA LEU A 563 10.45 11.78 3.44
C LEU A 563 10.39 10.79 2.27
N ILE A 564 9.55 9.77 2.40
CA ILE A 564 9.12 8.91 1.30
C ILE A 564 7.91 9.55 0.62
N SER A 565 7.98 9.69 -0.70
CA SER A 565 6.94 10.24 -1.58
C SER A 565 5.58 9.58 -1.38
N ALA A 566 4.48 10.33 -1.46
CA ALA A 566 3.14 9.73 -1.61
C ALA A 566 3.02 9.00 -2.95
N SER A 567 2.28 7.88 -2.97
CA SER A 567 1.94 7.14 -4.18
C SER A 567 0.71 6.26 -3.96
N ALA A 568 0.04 5.83 -5.02
CA ALA A 568 -1.10 4.92 -4.89
C ALA A 568 -0.67 3.53 -4.38
N GLN A 569 0.55 3.10 -4.69
CA GLN A 569 1.15 1.83 -4.28
C GLN A 569 2.67 2.02 -4.11
N HIS A 570 3.23 1.56 -3.00
CA HIS A 570 4.67 1.46 -2.76
C HIS A 570 5.05 -0.01 -2.75
N ASP A 571 5.52 -0.51 -3.88
CA ASP A 571 5.91 -1.91 -4.04
C ASP A 571 7.38 -2.09 -3.60
N ILE A 572 7.62 -2.89 -2.55
CA ILE A 572 8.96 -3.10 -1.99
C ILE A 572 9.28 -4.60 -1.98
N ASN A 573 10.05 -5.07 -2.97
CA ASN A 573 10.53 -6.45 -3.03
C ASN A 573 11.77 -6.64 -2.12
N GLY A 574 11.55 -6.46 -0.83
CA GLY A 574 12.56 -6.45 0.23
C GLY A 574 11.92 -6.05 1.56
N SER A 575 12.73 -5.61 2.51
CA SER A 575 12.26 -5.19 3.84
C SER A 575 12.41 -3.68 4.07
N MET A 576 11.60 -3.11 4.96
CA MET A 576 11.77 -1.75 5.49
C MET A 576 12.42 -1.80 6.87
N ASN A 577 13.50 -1.06 7.09
CA ASN A 577 14.17 -0.94 8.40
C ASN A 577 14.41 0.54 8.73
N LEU A 578 13.63 1.07 9.67
CA LEU A 578 13.47 2.49 9.95
C LEU A 578 13.94 2.83 11.37
N GLN A 579 15.18 3.29 11.53
CA GLN A 579 15.75 3.59 12.85
C GLN A 579 15.31 4.96 13.41
N GLY A 580 14.50 5.75 12.68
CA GLY A 580 13.79 6.93 13.21
C GLY A 580 13.97 8.20 12.38
N GLY A 581 12.90 9.00 12.27
CA GLY A 581 12.84 10.19 11.41
C GLY A 581 12.12 9.97 10.07
N THR A 582 11.53 8.80 9.86
CA THR A 582 10.91 8.44 8.58
C THR A 582 9.46 8.94 8.50
N VAL A 583 9.16 9.72 7.46
CA VAL A 583 7.79 10.14 7.11
C VAL A 583 7.37 9.38 5.85
N LEU A 584 6.27 8.64 5.95
CA LEU A 584 5.64 7.87 4.89
C LEU A 584 4.51 8.72 4.27
N GLY A 585 4.62 9.01 2.98
CA GLY A 585 3.53 9.63 2.22
C GLY A 585 2.33 8.70 2.08
N THR A 586 1.14 9.27 1.81
CA THR A 586 -0.11 8.51 1.65
C THR A 586 0.06 7.38 0.63
N GLY A 587 -0.45 6.18 0.91
CA GLY A 587 -0.37 5.03 0.00
C GLY A 587 -0.46 3.65 0.66
N VAL A 588 -0.28 2.61 -0.15
CA VAL A 588 -0.24 1.21 0.30
C VAL A 588 1.17 0.67 0.15
N TYR A 589 1.85 0.49 1.28
CA TYR A 589 3.18 -0.09 1.34
C TYR A 589 3.07 -1.60 1.34
N THR A 590 3.30 -2.21 0.17
CA THR A 590 3.31 -3.66 0.02
C THR A 590 4.75 -4.14 0.06
N VAL A 591 5.13 -4.74 1.19
CA VAL A 591 6.51 -5.09 1.57
C VAL A 591 6.66 -6.61 1.56
N ALA A 592 7.45 -7.14 0.63
CA ALA A 592 7.62 -8.60 0.48
C ALA A 592 8.30 -9.25 1.71
N GLY A 593 9.28 -8.56 2.28
CA GLY A 593 9.98 -8.95 3.51
C GLY A 593 9.27 -8.46 4.77
N TYR A 594 10.03 -7.91 5.72
CA TYR A 594 9.52 -7.41 6.99
C TYR A 594 9.38 -5.88 7.01
N PHE A 595 8.52 -5.36 7.89
CA PHE A 595 8.49 -3.95 8.27
C PHE A 595 9.07 -3.78 9.69
N GLY A 596 10.09 -2.95 9.84
CA GLY A 596 10.79 -2.73 11.09
C GLY A 596 11.00 -1.26 11.40
N ALA A 597 10.67 -0.85 12.62
CA ALA A 597 11.06 0.42 13.20
C ALA A 597 11.94 0.18 14.45
N GLY A 598 13.07 0.86 14.57
CA GLY A 598 13.95 0.80 15.74
C GLY A 598 14.60 -0.58 16.03
N ILE A 599 14.92 -1.37 15.01
CA ILE A 599 15.45 -2.74 15.16
C ILE A 599 16.86 -2.78 15.77
N SER A 600 17.69 -1.77 15.50
CA SER A 600 19.12 -1.76 15.87
C SER A 600 19.54 -0.51 16.65
N SER A 601 18.81 0.59 16.48
CA SER A 601 18.98 1.87 17.18
C SER A 601 17.72 2.71 16.97
N GLY A 602 17.50 3.76 17.76
CA GLY A 602 16.54 4.77 17.33
C GLY A 602 16.15 5.84 18.33
N GLY A 603 15.36 6.77 17.83
CA GLY A 603 14.81 7.92 18.55
C GLY A 603 14.10 8.87 17.59
N ALA A 604 13.09 9.58 18.09
CA ALA A 604 12.32 10.49 17.28
C ALA A 604 13.06 11.83 17.02
N VAL A 605 13.06 12.29 15.76
CA VAL A 605 13.71 13.55 15.35
C VAL A 605 12.71 14.54 14.77
N THR A 606 13.01 15.84 14.82
CA THR A 606 12.08 16.89 14.35
C THR A 606 12.02 16.92 12.82
N CYS A 607 10.89 16.48 12.26
CA CYS A 607 10.64 16.44 10.83
C CYS A 607 9.53 17.39 10.41
N THR A 608 9.69 17.98 9.23
CA THR A 608 8.63 18.72 8.55
C THR A 608 7.80 17.74 7.73
N ILE A 609 6.53 17.61 8.08
CA ILE A 609 5.58 16.68 7.49
C ILE A 609 4.70 17.48 6.50
N PRO A 610 4.61 17.08 5.21
CA PRO A 610 3.62 17.62 4.28
C PRO A 610 2.19 17.43 4.80
N ASN A 611 1.24 18.24 4.33
CA ASN A 611 -0.16 18.09 4.68
C ASN A 611 -0.79 16.85 4.02
N TYR A 612 -0.55 15.68 4.61
CA TYR A 612 -1.16 14.41 4.19
C TYR A 612 -2.55 14.17 4.80
N ASN A 613 -3.01 14.98 5.77
CA ASN A 613 -4.36 14.85 6.36
C ASN A 613 -5.42 15.79 5.76
N GLY A 614 -5.04 16.63 4.79
CA GLY A 614 -5.94 17.60 4.13
C GLY A 614 -6.23 18.87 4.97
N GLY A 615 -5.69 19.01 6.17
CA GLY A 615 -6.13 19.99 7.17
C GLY A 615 -5.41 21.34 7.24
N GLY A 616 -4.31 21.58 6.50
CA GLY A 616 -3.64 22.89 6.53
C GLY A 616 -2.28 22.98 5.82
N SER A 617 -1.34 23.70 6.43
CA SER A 617 0.06 23.77 6.00
C SER A 617 0.88 22.60 6.55
N SER A 618 2.06 22.35 5.99
CA SER A 618 3.05 21.41 6.54
C SER A 618 3.37 21.73 8.02
N SER A 619 3.46 20.70 8.87
CA SER A 619 3.78 20.84 10.30
C SER A 619 5.22 20.42 10.60
N SER A 620 5.80 20.90 11.70
CA SER A 620 7.09 20.39 12.21
C SER A 620 6.87 19.73 13.58
N GLN A 621 7.19 18.45 13.69
CA GLN A 621 6.97 17.65 14.90
C GLN A 621 8.02 16.55 15.07
N SER A 622 8.13 15.97 16.27
CA SER A 622 9.03 14.85 16.54
C SER A 622 8.46 13.55 15.98
N VAL A 623 9.24 12.86 15.13
CA VAL A 623 8.84 11.67 14.37
C VAL A 623 9.83 10.53 14.60
N GLY A 624 9.36 9.39 15.09
CA GLY A 624 10.05 8.11 14.93
C GLY A 624 9.71 7.52 13.56
N VAL A 625 8.44 7.16 13.37
CA VAL A 625 7.84 6.94 12.04
C VAL A 625 6.50 7.66 12.00
N TYR A 626 6.15 8.30 10.89
CA TYR A 626 4.82 8.91 10.71
C TYR A 626 4.24 8.52 9.34
N GLY A 627 3.05 7.94 9.32
CA GLY A 627 2.24 7.76 8.11
C GLY A 627 0.78 8.13 8.39
N TYR A 628 0.19 8.92 7.48
CA TYR A 628 -1.24 9.24 7.49
C TYR A 628 -1.84 8.88 6.13
N GLY A 629 -2.98 8.21 6.10
CA GLY A 629 -3.51 7.60 4.88
C GLY A 629 -2.61 6.47 4.37
N VAL A 630 -2.07 5.66 5.28
CA VAL A 630 -1.06 4.63 4.99
C VAL A 630 -1.51 3.25 5.46
N THR A 631 -1.47 2.27 4.56
CA THR A 631 -1.58 0.83 4.87
C THR A 631 -0.21 0.16 4.72
N VAL A 632 0.19 -0.71 5.64
CA VAL A 632 1.38 -1.56 5.52
C VAL A 632 0.96 -3.03 5.36
N ALA A 633 1.10 -3.57 4.16
CA ALA A 633 0.88 -4.98 3.86
C ALA A 633 2.23 -5.72 3.80
N TYR A 634 2.50 -6.67 4.69
CA TYR A 634 3.80 -7.35 4.77
C TYR A 634 3.72 -8.84 4.45
N GLY A 635 4.73 -9.39 3.75
CA GLY A 635 4.79 -10.79 3.34
C GLY A 635 5.66 -11.68 4.24
N ALA A 636 6.65 -11.10 4.91
CA ALA A 636 7.65 -11.81 5.73
C ALA A 636 8.40 -12.95 4.99
N ASN A 637 8.54 -12.84 3.66
CA ASN A 637 9.12 -13.91 2.82
C ASN A 637 10.60 -14.23 3.13
N ALA A 638 11.32 -13.30 3.75
CA ALA A 638 12.64 -13.47 4.30
C ALA A 638 12.72 -12.85 5.70
N ILE A 639 12.77 -13.70 6.73
CA ILE A 639 13.02 -13.29 8.12
C ILE A 639 14.48 -12.82 8.19
N ALA A 640 14.70 -11.50 8.27
CA ALA A 640 16.02 -10.90 8.15
C ALA A 640 16.40 -10.06 9.38
N TYR A 641 16.53 -10.74 10.52
CA TYR A 641 17.49 -10.37 11.57
C TYR A 641 18.08 -11.61 12.25
N THR A 642 19.28 -11.51 12.80
CA THR A 642 20.05 -12.65 13.35
C THR A 642 19.73 -13.00 14.80
N ASP A 643 18.61 -12.50 15.33
CA ASP A 643 18.19 -12.67 16.72
C ASP A 643 17.01 -13.65 16.78
N SER A 644 17.26 -14.85 17.31
CA SER A 644 16.28 -15.94 17.38
C SER A 644 15.01 -15.59 18.17
N SER A 645 15.03 -14.56 19.04
CA SER A 645 13.86 -14.09 19.76
C SER A 645 12.88 -13.27 18.88
N ARG A 646 13.34 -12.76 17.73
CA ARG A 646 12.57 -11.87 16.85
C ARG A 646 12.03 -12.53 15.58
N ASN A 647 12.43 -13.78 15.30
CA ASN A 647 12.04 -14.52 14.09
C ASN A 647 10.53 -14.81 13.95
N ALA A 648 9.73 -14.56 14.99
CA ALA A 648 8.28 -14.76 15.00
C ALA A 648 7.47 -13.54 14.52
N TYR A 649 8.11 -12.46 14.03
CA TYR A 649 7.44 -11.19 13.72
C TYR A 649 7.83 -10.64 12.34
N GLY A 650 6.82 -10.26 11.56
CA GLY A 650 6.97 -9.62 10.24
C GLY A 650 6.74 -8.11 10.29
N PHE A 651 6.09 -7.60 11.34
CA PHE A 651 6.01 -6.18 11.69
C PHE A 651 6.57 -5.97 13.10
N TYR A 652 7.50 -5.04 13.26
CA TYR A 652 8.24 -4.85 14.51
C TYR A 652 8.44 -3.36 14.82
N VAL A 653 8.10 -2.94 16.05
CA VAL A 653 8.51 -1.64 16.62
C VAL A 653 9.40 -1.91 17.83
N GLY A 654 10.61 -1.36 17.80
CA GLY A 654 11.69 -1.68 18.74
C GLY A 654 11.54 -1.13 20.14
N ALA A 655 12.31 -1.72 21.05
CA ALA A 655 12.41 -1.26 22.42
C ALA A 655 12.98 0.18 22.48
N GLY A 656 12.35 1.04 23.28
CA GLY A 656 12.68 2.46 23.41
C GLY A 656 12.31 3.34 22.21
N PHE A 657 11.66 2.80 21.16
CA PHE A 657 11.29 3.58 19.98
C PHE A 657 10.08 4.47 20.25
N THR A 658 10.17 5.77 19.95
CA THR A 658 9.14 6.75 20.31
C THR A 658 8.50 7.45 19.12
N ASN A 659 7.30 7.97 19.32
CA ASN A 659 6.55 8.76 18.32
C ASN A 659 6.37 8.00 16.99
N PHE A 660 5.91 6.75 17.08
CA PHE A 660 5.46 5.96 15.94
C PHE A 660 3.97 6.27 15.67
N THR A 661 3.62 6.73 14.48
CA THR A 661 2.23 7.06 14.08
C THR A 661 1.90 6.39 12.76
N LEU A 662 0.81 5.62 12.74
CA LEU A 662 0.27 5.02 11.51
C LEU A 662 -1.26 5.14 11.48
N VAL A 663 -1.80 5.94 10.57
CA VAL A 663 -3.24 6.11 10.36
C VAL A 663 -3.63 5.59 8.98
N ALA A 664 -4.50 4.58 8.94
CA ALA A 664 -5.00 3.95 7.73
C ALA A 664 -5.77 4.92 6.81
N PRO A 665 -5.89 4.61 5.50
CA PRO A 665 -6.75 5.38 4.60
C PRO A 665 -8.22 5.28 5.02
N THR A 666 -8.93 6.40 5.13
CA THR A 666 -10.39 6.41 5.37
C THR A 666 -11.21 6.33 4.07
N SER A 667 -10.56 6.54 2.92
CA SER A 667 -11.19 6.45 1.58
C SER A 667 -10.88 5.13 0.89
N SER A 668 -11.79 4.66 0.04
CA SER A 668 -11.66 3.41 -0.71
C SER A 668 -10.75 3.49 -1.95
N THR A 669 -10.10 4.63 -2.19
CA THR A 669 -9.35 4.93 -3.43
C THR A 669 -8.22 3.94 -3.71
N ALA A 670 -7.63 3.35 -2.66
CA ALA A 670 -6.57 2.33 -2.77
C ALA A 670 -7.07 0.91 -2.43
N GLY A 671 -8.38 0.70 -2.26
CA GLY A 671 -9.00 -0.57 -1.86
C GLY A 671 -8.79 -0.99 -0.39
N THR A 672 -7.78 -0.44 0.29
CA THR A 672 -7.36 -0.80 1.65
C THR A 672 -7.95 0.07 2.76
N GLN A 673 -9.17 0.60 2.58
CA GLN A 673 -9.76 1.50 3.59
C GLN A 673 -9.75 0.87 5.00
N ASN A 674 -9.50 1.68 6.02
CA ASN A 674 -9.31 1.36 7.45
C ASN A 674 -8.34 0.21 7.79
N LEU A 675 -7.54 -0.30 6.85
CA LEU A 675 -6.51 -1.32 7.12
C LEU A 675 -5.17 -0.62 7.43
N ALA A 676 -4.66 -0.75 8.66
CA ALA A 676 -3.41 -0.12 9.07
C ALA A 676 -2.20 -1.01 8.78
N VAL A 677 -2.23 -2.23 9.30
CA VAL A 677 -1.17 -3.24 9.11
C VAL A 677 -1.81 -4.58 8.83
N ALA A 678 -1.31 -5.30 7.83
CA ALA A 678 -1.83 -6.60 7.47
C ALA A 678 -0.73 -7.56 7.01
N GLY A 679 -0.62 -8.73 7.63
CA GLY A 679 0.34 -9.75 7.22
C GLY A 679 0.47 -10.91 8.23
N PRO A 680 1.13 -12.02 7.86
CA PRO A 680 1.84 -12.26 6.61
C PRO A 680 0.89 -12.50 5.43
N MET A 681 1.08 -11.76 4.34
CA MET A 681 0.33 -11.93 3.09
C MET A 681 0.89 -13.07 2.24
N ALA A 682 0.05 -13.70 1.42
CA ALA A 682 0.42 -14.70 0.41
C ALA A 682 1.21 -15.91 0.96
N GLY A 683 0.85 -16.39 2.17
CA GLY A 683 1.34 -17.67 2.70
C GLY A 683 2.75 -17.65 3.28
N GLY A 684 3.24 -16.49 3.74
CA GLY A 684 4.49 -16.40 4.51
C GLY A 684 4.49 -17.22 5.81
N THR A 685 5.66 -17.29 6.47
CA THR A 685 5.78 -17.87 7.82
C THR A 685 4.85 -17.16 8.82
N ALA A 686 4.53 -17.80 9.95
CA ALA A 686 3.62 -17.29 11.00
C ALA A 686 4.15 -16.04 11.74
N ALA A 687 4.35 -14.96 11.00
CA ALA A 687 5.13 -13.78 11.34
C ALA A 687 4.20 -12.67 11.83
N GLY A 688 4.12 -12.52 13.14
CA GLY A 688 3.21 -11.60 13.81
C GLY A 688 3.64 -10.14 13.86
N ILE A 689 3.04 -9.42 14.81
CA ILE A 689 3.24 -7.99 15.10
C ILE A 689 3.82 -7.87 16.52
N PHE A 690 4.92 -7.12 16.69
CA PHE A 690 5.55 -6.88 18.00
C PHE A 690 5.78 -5.40 18.32
N LEU A 691 5.45 -4.98 19.54
CA LEU A 691 5.78 -3.68 20.12
C LEU A 691 6.67 -3.85 21.36
N GLY A 692 7.90 -3.34 21.28
CA GLY A 692 8.97 -3.58 22.25
C GLY A 692 8.95 -2.71 23.51
N ALA A 693 9.67 -3.17 24.54
CA ALA A 693 9.79 -2.50 25.83
C ALA A 693 10.09 -0.98 25.71
N GLY A 694 9.24 -0.13 26.28
CA GLY A 694 9.37 1.33 26.22
C GLY A 694 8.91 1.99 24.92
N ALA A 695 8.35 1.24 23.95
CA ALA A 695 7.81 1.80 22.72
C ALA A 695 6.60 2.69 23.01
N SER A 696 6.81 4.00 23.06
CA SER A 696 5.89 4.97 23.67
C SER A 696 5.45 6.07 22.70
N ASN A 697 4.25 6.60 22.93
CA ASN A 697 3.51 7.40 21.95
C ASN A 697 3.26 6.65 20.62
N THR A 698 3.06 5.32 20.67
CA THR A 698 2.64 4.55 19.49
C THR A 698 1.17 4.85 19.22
N THR A 699 0.89 5.52 18.12
CA THR A 699 -0.47 5.84 17.67
C THR A 699 -0.79 5.00 16.45
N ILE A 700 -1.76 4.11 16.54
CA ILE A 700 -2.22 3.31 15.39
C ILE A 700 -3.73 3.48 15.23
N SER A 701 -4.17 3.68 14.00
CA SER A 701 -5.58 3.66 13.62
C SER A 701 -5.77 2.88 12.33
N GLY A 702 -6.70 1.95 12.37
CA GLY A 702 -7.04 0.94 11.38
C GLY A 702 -6.96 -0.45 12.01
N ALA A 703 -7.29 -1.47 11.23
CA ALA A 703 -7.10 -2.85 11.63
C ALA A 703 -5.60 -3.23 11.65
N LEU A 704 -5.17 -3.86 12.74
CA LEU A 704 -3.97 -4.68 12.84
C LEU A 704 -4.37 -6.14 12.59
N TYR A 705 -4.08 -6.64 11.40
CA TYR A 705 -4.51 -7.95 10.92
C TYR A 705 -3.34 -8.93 10.79
N THR A 706 -3.26 -9.91 11.69
CA THR A 706 -2.25 -10.98 11.63
C THR A 706 -2.85 -12.36 11.97
N PRO A 707 -3.70 -12.92 11.09
CA PRO A 707 -4.54 -14.08 11.40
C PRO A 707 -3.74 -15.36 11.71
N THR A 708 -2.52 -15.45 11.18
CA THR A 708 -1.61 -16.60 11.34
C THR A 708 -0.43 -16.31 12.27
N GLY A 709 -0.27 -15.08 12.78
CA GLY A 709 0.85 -14.66 13.63
C GLY A 709 0.43 -14.12 15.01
N PRO A 710 1.36 -14.04 15.98
CA PRO A 710 1.12 -13.44 17.29
C PRO A 710 1.03 -11.91 17.25
N PHE A 711 0.15 -11.29 18.03
CA PHE A 711 0.28 -9.89 18.43
C PHE A 711 0.87 -9.81 19.85
N SER A 712 2.02 -9.15 19.99
CA SER A 712 2.83 -9.15 21.21
C SER A 712 3.22 -7.73 21.65
N MET A 713 3.05 -7.41 22.94
CA MET A 713 3.53 -6.17 23.56
C MET A 713 4.33 -6.43 24.84
N SER A 714 5.34 -5.60 25.11
CA SER A 714 6.23 -5.78 26.26
C SER A 714 6.66 -4.47 26.94
N GLY A 715 7.08 -4.57 28.20
CA GLY A 715 7.97 -3.63 28.88
C GLY A 715 7.58 -2.15 28.87
N GLY A 716 6.29 -1.81 29.01
CA GLY A 716 5.82 -0.42 28.99
C GLY A 716 5.52 0.13 27.60
N ALA A 717 5.47 -0.71 26.56
CA ALA A 717 4.94 -0.33 25.25
C ALA A 717 3.51 0.20 25.38
N SER A 718 3.21 1.35 24.79
CA SER A 718 1.85 1.92 24.77
C SER A 718 1.37 2.10 23.33
N VAL A 719 0.19 1.54 23.01
CA VAL A 719 -0.52 1.76 21.75
C VAL A 719 -1.91 2.32 22.00
N VAL A 720 -2.21 3.43 21.34
CA VAL A 720 -3.47 4.18 21.49
C VAL A 720 -4.06 4.60 20.15
N ASN A 721 -5.35 4.88 20.14
CA ASN A 721 -6.03 5.54 19.02
C ASN A 721 -5.51 6.97 18.84
N GLY A 722 -5.43 7.42 17.59
CA GLY A 722 -5.39 8.84 17.28
C GLY A 722 -6.71 9.54 17.65
N ALA A 723 -6.68 10.87 17.74
CA ALA A 723 -7.91 11.65 17.97
C ALA A 723 -8.90 11.45 16.81
N GLY A 724 -10.12 10.99 17.12
CA GLY A 724 -11.14 10.65 16.11
C GLY A 724 -10.85 9.37 15.31
N ALA A 725 -9.94 8.51 15.80
CA ALA A 725 -9.40 7.36 15.07
C ALA A 725 -9.73 6.02 15.76
N CYS A 726 -9.52 4.89 15.08
CA CYS A 726 -10.08 3.59 15.45
C CYS A 726 -9.09 2.43 15.30
N LEU A 727 -8.77 1.71 16.39
CA LEU A 727 -7.89 0.54 16.41
C LEU A 727 -8.69 -0.75 16.64
N GLU A 728 -8.54 -1.68 15.70
CA GLU A 728 -9.01 -3.06 15.79
C GLU A 728 -7.80 -4.01 15.70
N ILE A 729 -7.82 -5.11 16.46
CA ILE A 729 -6.72 -6.08 16.54
C ILE A 729 -7.29 -7.47 16.31
N VAL A 730 -6.89 -8.11 15.21
CA VAL A 730 -7.26 -9.49 14.88
C VAL A 730 -5.97 -10.28 14.65
N ALA A 731 -5.65 -11.20 15.55
CA ALA A 731 -4.39 -11.93 15.58
C ALA A 731 -4.59 -13.42 15.86
N GLN A 732 -3.61 -14.27 15.53
CA GLN A 732 -3.66 -15.67 15.93
C GLN A 732 -3.66 -15.80 17.46
N THR A 733 -2.75 -15.08 18.13
CA THR A 733 -2.61 -15.04 19.60
C THR A 733 -2.36 -13.61 20.05
N ILE A 734 -2.67 -13.30 21.31
CA ILE A 734 -2.54 -11.94 21.87
C ILE A 734 -1.83 -12.03 23.23
N SER A 735 -0.66 -11.42 23.34
CA SER A 735 0.19 -11.47 24.54
C SER A 735 0.68 -10.08 24.93
N LEU A 736 0.36 -9.63 26.14
CA LEU A 736 0.80 -8.35 26.68
C LEU A 736 1.58 -8.56 27.99
N SER A 737 2.69 -7.84 28.15
CA SER A 737 3.63 -8.05 29.26
C SER A 737 4.28 -6.77 29.78
N GLY A 738 4.71 -6.80 31.05
CA GLY A 738 5.69 -5.87 31.62
C GLY A 738 5.26 -4.39 31.61
N GLY A 739 4.00 -4.09 31.93
CA GLY A 739 3.49 -2.72 31.99
C GLY A 739 2.96 -2.16 30.66
N ALA A 740 2.86 -2.98 29.61
CA ALA A 740 2.30 -2.54 28.34
C ALA A 740 0.83 -2.10 28.46
N ALA A 741 0.44 -1.09 27.66
CA ALA A 741 -0.90 -0.50 27.64
C ALA A 741 -1.47 -0.47 26.23
N ALA A 742 -2.67 -1.02 26.02
CA ALA A 742 -3.35 -1.04 24.74
C ALA A 742 -4.78 -0.48 24.85
N ALA A 743 -5.12 0.47 23.98
CA ALA A 743 -6.45 1.09 23.92
C ALA A 743 -7.09 0.97 22.52
N SER A 744 -8.11 0.11 22.40
CA SER A 744 -9.03 0.01 21.25
C SER A 744 -10.37 0.67 21.62
N THR A 745 -11.05 1.33 20.69
CA THR A 745 -12.31 2.04 21.02
C THR A 745 -13.42 1.92 19.98
N CYS A 746 -13.25 1.08 18.95
CA CYS A 746 -14.29 0.73 17.99
C CYS A 746 -13.84 -0.46 17.14
N ILE A 747 -14.77 -0.98 16.34
CA ILE A 747 -14.49 -1.89 15.23
C ILE A 747 -14.28 -1.04 13.99
N THR A 748 -13.32 -1.39 13.15
CA THR A 748 -13.14 -0.71 11.87
C THR A 748 -14.22 -1.18 10.89
N GLY A 749 -14.82 -0.24 10.14
CA GLY A 749 -15.98 -0.49 9.26
C GLY A 749 -15.69 -1.31 8.01
N THR A 750 -14.67 -2.17 8.05
CA THR A 750 -14.17 -3.06 7.00
C THR A 750 -14.60 -4.49 7.21
N GLY A 751 -14.65 -4.93 8.46
CA GLY A 751 -15.19 -6.23 8.82
C GLY A 751 -16.68 -6.28 8.46
N GLY A 752 -17.10 -7.33 7.75
CA GLY A 752 -18.52 -7.67 7.71
C GLY A 752 -18.97 -7.88 9.15
N THR A 753 -20.03 -7.19 9.59
CA THR A 753 -20.37 -7.06 11.01
C THR A 753 -20.45 -8.43 11.69
N ASN A 754 -19.39 -8.78 12.43
CA ASN A 754 -19.22 -10.06 13.11
C ASN A 754 -20.41 -10.19 14.06
N SER A 755 -21.41 -10.98 13.66
CA SER A 755 -22.78 -10.67 14.04
C SER A 755 -22.96 -10.96 15.52
N SER A 756 -22.97 -9.89 16.35
CA SER A 756 -23.13 -9.91 17.81
C SER A 756 -24.07 -11.04 18.18
N GLY A 757 -23.52 -12.11 18.76
CA GLY A 757 -23.95 -13.52 18.58
C GLY A 757 -25.44 -13.80 18.74
N THR A 758 -26.25 -13.38 17.76
CA THR A 758 -27.71 -13.32 17.86
C THR A 758 -28.23 -14.66 17.41
N THR A 759 -28.75 -15.46 18.35
CA THR A 759 -29.19 -16.82 18.03
C THR A 759 -30.59 -16.77 17.44
N VAL A 760 -30.78 -17.43 16.29
CA VAL A 760 -32.12 -17.74 15.79
C VAL A 760 -32.64 -18.97 16.52
N SER A 761 -33.73 -18.79 17.26
CA SER A 761 -34.51 -19.90 17.83
C SER A 761 -35.88 -19.92 17.18
N ILE A 762 -36.28 -21.04 16.57
CA ILE A 762 -37.69 -21.25 16.21
C ILE A 762 -38.47 -21.42 17.51
N VAL A 763 -39.51 -20.62 17.69
CA VAL A 763 -40.45 -20.68 18.80
C VAL A 763 -41.86 -20.97 18.27
N LYS A 764 -42.68 -21.62 19.08
CA LYS A 764 -44.03 -22.09 18.74
C LYS A 764 -45.02 -21.58 19.79
#